data_AF-A0A317J541-F1
#
_entry.id   AF-A0A317J541-F1
#
_cell.length_a   1.000
_cell.length_b   1.000
_cell.length_c   1.000
_cell.angle_alpha   90.00
_cell.angle_beta   90.00
_cell.angle_gamma   90.00
#
_symmetry.space_group_name_H-M   'P 1'
#
loop_
_entity.id
_entity.type
_entity.pdbx_description
1 polymer ?
#
loop_
_entity_poly.entity_id
_entity_poly.type
_entity_poly.pdbx_seq_one_letter_code
_entity_poly.pdbx_strand_id
1 'polypeptide(L)'
;MLSAWQNTNIRFMIQPFDLPSLTFRPMRYRHRGAADWSGHIPFASDLVAALEPRVLVELGTLFGESYFAFCQAIREREIPCSAYAVDTWCGDQHTGHYGPDVFEDVDQFNQAQYGSFSSLLRMYFDEAVQRFPDESIDLLHIDGYHTYEAVRHDFETWLPKLRPGAIVLLHDVAVRQGDFGVWRFFAELQNRYATFEFPAYNGLGVVSIPGSRPDEGILGLLFRNDPELPAQIHAYYEMCAARLEYEKAKTGERDLSAQVFWRSEHEYFSEAKSARTSCTLDTARTAVRIHLPAISTPVTEVRIDISGRELVLFVFQVSLFDEIGRVVWQLGADDFFDRAHYSGMRVLTARNGGDGALVLMTDRDGCLLLPVEDSWRDAITRETVMEIVVQKVVSPLAELGTAIAKRDRRLESEQQERERAAQLAEQRQQETRQLTAALQQAEQLALERQEELTKYDQALTHARQLAERGQRVIEEREAEVQHISAALRRVEQLALERQEQLEKYDAALAEARQLLDEKERSEKELSIGLARAERLVTGHEQEVRQLSAALQHAEGLASEREEETRRLSEALRHAEGLAVQRQEQLREYDTALKRAEELAFSRQAEIGQLSTALQQAGDLAFERQQQLQQFEQSLAQAEELAVQREAEIHRLSAALRQALQELELREQSMQGLNNTLADSERLRQEGLSEIAGLSSVIREMEAVEKSLRSQLSAIEASLSWRSTSPFRALARALKSASPDANSHKG
;
A
#
# COMPACT_ATOMS: atom_id res chain seq x y z
N MET A 1 49.16 -8.97 -0.75
CA MET A 1 47.92 -8.93 -1.54
C MET A 1 47.00 -7.73 -1.22
N LEU A 2 47.14 -7.03 -0.08
CA LEU A 2 46.42 -5.77 0.19
C LEU A 2 46.86 -4.57 -0.68
N SER A 3 48.03 -4.61 -1.31
CA SER A 3 48.56 -3.50 -2.12
C SER A 3 48.15 -3.51 -3.59
N ALA A 4 47.71 -4.65 -4.14
CA ALA A 4 47.30 -4.75 -5.54
C ALA A 4 45.86 -4.26 -5.79
N TRP A 5 45.06 -4.12 -4.72
CA TRP A 5 43.69 -3.59 -4.76
C TRP A 5 43.59 -2.10 -4.37
N GLN A 6 44.73 -1.44 -4.15
CA GLN A 6 44.78 -0.01 -3.80
C GLN A 6 44.51 0.94 -4.98
N ASN A 7 44.31 0.43 -6.20
CA ASN A 7 44.44 1.22 -7.44
C ASN A 7 43.25 1.20 -8.40
N THR A 8 42.01 0.95 -7.95
CA THR A 8 40.84 1.12 -8.84
C THR A 8 39.62 1.61 -8.05
N ASN A 9 39.27 2.89 -8.24
CA ASN A 9 38.00 3.60 -7.96
C ASN A 9 37.25 3.44 -6.61
N ILE A 10 37.66 2.56 -5.70
CA ILE A 10 37.01 2.36 -4.38
C ILE A 10 37.45 3.45 -3.38
N ARG A 11 38.64 4.05 -3.58
CA ARG A 11 39.16 5.08 -2.67
C ARG A 11 38.35 6.39 -2.69
N PHE A 12 37.54 6.63 -3.73
CA PHE A 12 36.69 7.82 -3.83
C PHE A 12 35.31 7.66 -3.15
N MET A 13 34.87 6.44 -2.80
CA MET A 13 33.58 6.22 -2.13
C MET A 13 33.69 5.97 -0.61
N ILE A 14 34.89 5.70 -0.07
CA ILE A 14 35.11 5.30 1.34
C ILE A 14 36.01 6.32 2.10
N GLN A 15 36.13 7.54 1.62
CA GLN A 15 36.98 8.58 2.24
C GLN A 15 36.23 9.90 2.39
N PRO A 16 35.07 9.90 3.08
CA PRO A 16 35.08 10.66 4.33
C PRO A 16 34.34 10.05 5.54
N PHE A 17 33.61 8.93 5.39
CA PHE A 17 32.71 8.46 6.44
C PHE A 17 33.34 7.31 7.27
N ASP A 18 34.21 7.64 8.22
CA ASP A 18 34.55 6.75 9.34
C ASP A 18 33.42 6.81 10.39
N LEU A 19 32.18 6.59 9.93
CA LEU A 19 30.97 6.72 10.72
C LEU A 19 30.62 5.35 11.35
N PRO A 20 30.34 5.29 12.67
CA PRO A 20 30.09 4.02 13.36
C PRO A 20 28.82 3.27 12.92
N SER A 21 27.92 3.92 12.20
CA SER A 21 26.72 3.29 11.62
C SER A 21 27.00 2.10 10.69
N LEU A 22 28.20 2.03 10.08
CA LEU A 22 28.61 0.88 9.27
C LEU A 22 28.66 -0.43 10.09
N THR A 23 29.03 -0.36 11.37
CA THR A 23 29.19 -1.52 12.26
C THR A 23 28.13 -1.59 13.36
N PHE A 24 27.27 -0.57 13.47
CA PHE A 24 26.19 -0.51 14.45
C PHE A 24 25.22 -1.69 14.32
N ARG A 25 24.92 -2.38 15.43
CA ARG A 25 23.99 -3.53 15.44
C ARG A 25 22.83 -3.24 16.39
N PRO A 26 21.61 -2.95 15.89
CA PRO A 26 20.50 -2.62 16.75
C PRO A 26 20.12 -3.80 17.64
N MET A 27 20.03 -3.57 18.94
CA MET A 27 19.56 -4.55 19.90
C MET A 27 18.07 -4.85 19.76
N ARG A 28 17.31 -3.88 19.26
CA ARG A 28 15.90 -4.03 18.93
C ARG A 28 15.70 -3.63 17.48
N TYR A 29 15.22 -4.58 16.70
CA TYR A 29 14.95 -4.42 15.28
C TYR A 29 13.67 -5.20 14.98
N ARG A 30 12.62 -4.55 14.48
CA ARG A 30 11.32 -5.12 14.09
C ARG A 30 11.01 -4.63 12.68
N HIS A 31 11.28 -5.48 11.69
CA HIS A 31 11.17 -5.12 10.28
C HIS A 31 9.76 -5.46 9.82
N ARG A 32 9.04 -4.47 9.30
CA ARG A 32 7.69 -4.62 8.74
C ARG A 32 7.62 -4.34 7.23
N GLY A 33 8.75 -4.13 6.55
CA GLY A 33 8.84 -3.95 5.10
C GLY A 33 9.57 -2.67 4.69
N ALA A 34 9.48 -2.29 3.41
CA ALA A 34 10.17 -1.14 2.81
C ALA A 34 9.61 0.25 3.23
N ALA A 35 8.58 0.28 4.08
CA ALA A 35 7.84 1.45 4.53
C ALA A 35 8.00 1.69 6.05
N ASP A 36 9.15 1.31 6.61
CA ASP A 36 9.37 1.20 8.06
C ASP A 36 10.58 2.02 8.51
N TRP A 37 10.51 2.61 9.72
CA TRP A 37 11.57 3.47 10.29
C TRP A 37 12.92 2.76 10.42
N SER A 38 12.91 1.43 10.50
CA SER A 38 14.07 0.53 10.50
C SER A 38 15.25 0.98 9.63
N GLY A 39 14.99 1.53 8.44
CA GLY A 39 16.05 1.97 7.52
C GLY A 39 16.83 3.21 7.98
N HIS A 40 16.28 4.01 8.90
CA HIS A 40 16.93 5.19 9.46
C HIS A 40 17.77 4.91 10.70
N ILE A 41 17.76 3.67 11.23
CA ILE A 41 18.54 3.28 12.42
C ILE A 41 20.04 3.61 12.31
N PRO A 42 20.73 3.32 11.18
CA PRO A 42 22.13 3.68 11.04
C PRO A 42 22.34 5.21 11.15
N PHE A 43 21.45 6.01 10.54
CA PHE A 43 21.49 7.47 10.65
C PHE A 43 21.23 7.95 12.07
N ALA A 44 20.27 7.36 12.78
CA ALA A 44 19.96 7.68 14.17
C ALA A 44 21.20 7.54 15.08
N SER A 45 22.00 6.49 14.87
CA SER A 45 23.24 6.25 15.63
C SER A 45 24.30 7.33 15.40
N ASP A 46 24.54 7.71 14.14
CA ASP A 46 25.50 8.77 13.81
C ASP A 46 25.01 10.16 14.19
N LEU A 47 23.70 10.41 14.13
CA LEU A 47 23.11 11.67 14.55
C LEU A 47 23.34 11.90 16.04
N VAL A 48 23.03 10.90 16.88
CA VAL A 48 23.29 10.98 18.33
C VAL A 48 24.77 11.15 18.61
N ALA A 49 25.63 10.45 17.87
CA ALA A 49 27.07 10.57 17.98
C ALA A 49 27.59 11.98 17.69
N ALA A 50 27.05 12.63 16.66
CA ALA A 50 27.48 13.96 16.24
C ALA A 50 26.84 15.06 17.10
N LEU A 51 25.61 14.86 17.57
CA LEU A 51 24.85 15.87 18.32
C LEU A 51 25.16 15.88 19.82
N GLU A 52 25.53 14.72 20.37
CA GLU A 52 25.71 14.46 21.81
C GLU A 52 24.60 15.13 22.66
N PRO A 53 23.33 14.73 22.46
CA PRO A 53 22.22 15.40 23.12
C PRO A 53 22.28 15.19 24.64
N ARG A 54 21.99 16.26 25.40
CA ARG A 54 21.71 16.22 26.84
C ARG A 54 20.26 15.86 27.10
N VAL A 55 19.34 16.29 26.24
CA VAL A 55 17.92 15.93 26.29
C VAL A 55 17.43 15.52 24.92
N LEU A 56 16.91 14.29 24.84
CA LEU A 56 16.26 13.71 23.67
C LEU A 56 14.80 13.44 23.99
N VAL A 57 13.90 13.90 23.12
CA VAL A 57 12.47 13.60 23.24
C VAL A 57 11.94 13.00 21.93
N GLU A 58 11.18 11.93 22.04
CA GLU A 58 10.39 11.36 20.93
C GLU A 58 8.90 11.48 21.23
N LEU A 59 8.12 11.90 20.23
CA LEU A 59 6.67 11.97 20.23
C LEU A 59 6.12 10.91 19.26
N GLY A 60 5.41 9.92 19.79
CA GLY A 60 4.98 8.75 19.02
C GLY A 60 6.09 7.71 18.99
N THR A 61 6.02 6.74 19.91
CA THR A 61 7.09 5.76 20.12
C THR A 61 6.68 4.37 19.70
N LEU A 62 5.38 4.04 19.74
CA LEU A 62 4.86 2.74 19.34
C LEU A 62 5.67 1.59 19.99
N PHE A 63 6.39 0.78 19.20
CA PHE A 63 7.22 -0.35 19.66
C PHE A 63 8.67 0.05 20.03
N GLY A 64 9.01 1.33 19.93
CA GLY A 64 10.26 1.95 20.38
C GLY A 64 11.46 1.74 19.46
N GLU A 65 11.28 1.38 18.19
CA GLU A 65 12.43 1.08 17.31
C GLU A 65 13.36 2.28 17.10
N SER A 66 12.80 3.42 16.68
CA SER A 66 13.49 4.71 16.59
C SER A 66 14.12 5.10 17.93
N TYR A 67 13.30 5.12 18.98
CA TYR A 67 13.69 5.54 20.32
C TYR A 67 14.87 4.73 20.88
N PHE A 68 14.79 3.41 20.76
CA PHE A 68 15.82 2.54 21.31
C PHE A 68 17.07 2.50 20.45
N ALA A 69 17.00 2.82 19.15
CA ALA A 69 18.20 3.09 18.35
C ALA A 69 18.96 4.31 18.89
N PHE A 70 18.24 5.40 19.23
CA PHE A 70 18.85 6.56 19.87
C PHE A 70 19.43 6.20 21.26
N CYS A 71 18.65 5.51 22.10
CA CYS A 71 19.09 5.11 23.45
C CYS A 71 20.32 4.20 23.40
N GLN A 72 20.38 3.28 22.43
CA GLN A 72 21.53 2.42 22.24
C GLN A 72 22.79 3.25 21.90
N ALA A 73 22.67 4.20 20.97
CA ALA A 73 23.78 5.07 20.60
C ALA A 73 24.24 5.96 21.77
N ILE A 74 23.31 6.46 22.59
CA ILE A 74 23.61 7.19 23.84
C ILE A 74 24.45 6.30 24.77
N ARG A 75 24.00 5.05 25.00
CA ARG A 75 24.64 4.12 25.94
C ARG A 75 26.02 3.66 25.45
N GLU A 76 26.14 3.27 24.19
CA GLU A 76 27.41 2.77 23.60
C GLU A 76 28.52 3.83 23.59
N ARG A 77 28.14 5.11 23.64
CA ARG A 77 29.07 6.25 23.65
C ARG A 77 29.18 6.94 24.99
N GLU A 78 28.48 6.43 26.01
CA GLU A 78 28.46 7.00 27.36
C GLU A 78 28.06 8.49 27.38
N ILE A 79 27.15 8.90 26.48
CA ILE A 79 26.70 10.29 26.39
C ILE A 79 25.82 10.61 27.61
N PRO A 80 26.08 11.70 28.36
CA PRO A 80 25.27 12.11 29.48
C PRO A 80 23.95 12.74 29.01
N CYS A 81 23.02 11.91 28.56
CA CYS A 81 21.71 12.29 28.03
C CYS A 81 20.58 11.87 28.97
N SER A 82 19.49 12.64 29.03
CA SER A 82 18.19 12.21 29.52
C SER A 82 17.25 12.02 28.33
N ALA A 83 16.78 10.79 28.13
CA ALA A 83 15.91 10.45 27.01
C ALA A 83 14.46 10.27 27.47
N TYR A 84 13.51 10.73 26.66
CA TYR A 84 12.08 10.63 26.96
C TYR A 84 11.28 10.17 25.73
N ALA A 85 10.50 9.12 25.90
CA ALA A 85 9.53 8.67 24.90
C ALA A 85 8.13 9.05 25.37
N VAL A 86 7.39 9.81 24.58
CA VAL A 86 6.04 10.26 24.89
C VAL A 86 5.07 9.58 23.92
N ASP A 87 4.14 8.83 24.47
CA ASP A 87 3.08 8.17 23.71
C ASP A 87 1.92 7.85 24.66
N THR A 88 0.71 7.65 24.14
CA THR A 88 -0.42 7.13 24.92
C THR A 88 -0.37 5.60 25.04
N TRP A 89 0.28 4.94 24.07
CA TRP A 89 0.22 3.52 23.78
C TRP A 89 -1.21 2.98 23.63
N CYS A 90 -2.12 3.82 23.12
CA CYS A 90 -3.51 3.44 22.81
C CYS A 90 -3.79 3.37 21.29
N GLY A 91 -2.80 3.75 20.47
CA GLY A 91 -2.93 3.86 19.02
C GLY A 91 -3.80 5.03 18.55
N ASP A 92 -3.84 5.21 17.22
CA ASP A 92 -4.57 6.28 16.54
C ASP A 92 -5.21 5.77 15.23
N GLN A 93 -5.77 6.66 14.41
CA GLN A 93 -6.46 6.28 13.18
C GLN A 93 -5.52 5.74 12.06
N HIS A 94 -4.25 6.12 12.06
CA HIS A 94 -3.24 5.62 11.11
C HIS A 94 -2.54 4.36 11.62
N THR A 95 -2.24 4.28 12.92
CA THR A 95 -1.56 3.12 13.53
C THR A 95 -2.52 1.99 13.93
N GLY A 96 -3.81 2.30 14.07
CA GLY A 96 -4.82 1.41 14.64
C GLY A 96 -4.70 1.27 16.16
N HIS A 97 -5.77 0.81 16.82
CA HIS A 97 -5.72 0.54 18.25
C HIS A 97 -4.92 -0.73 18.56
N TYR A 98 -4.03 -0.66 19.55
CA TYR A 98 -3.28 -1.81 20.05
C TYR A 98 -3.42 -1.96 21.57
N GLY A 99 -3.32 -3.20 22.06
CA GLY A 99 -3.55 -3.58 23.46
C GLY A 99 -2.40 -3.19 24.41
N PRO A 100 -2.59 -3.38 25.73
CA PRO A 100 -1.61 -3.01 26.76
C PRO A 100 -0.25 -3.70 26.60
N ASP A 101 -0.23 -4.88 25.95
CA ASP A 101 0.97 -5.68 25.70
C ASP A 101 2.09 -4.91 24.98
N VAL A 102 1.74 -3.92 24.15
CA VAL A 102 2.73 -3.08 23.46
C VAL A 102 3.52 -2.24 24.45
N PHE A 103 2.82 -1.56 25.37
CA PHE A 103 3.46 -0.75 26.40
C PHE A 103 4.28 -1.63 27.34
N GLU A 104 3.75 -2.80 27.75
CA GLU A 104 4.45 -3.71 28.64
C GLU A 104 5.77 -4.23 28.05
N ASP A 105 5.78 -4.62 26.77
CA ASP A 105 6.98 -5.03 26.03
C ASP A 105 8.01 -3.90 25.90
N VAL A 106 7.55 -2.67 25.65
CA VAL A 106 8.42 -1.49 25.53
C VAL A 106 8.99 -1.08 26.89
N ASP A 107 8.17 -1.04 27.95
CA ASP A 107 8.63 -0.73 29.31
C ASP A 107 9.59 -1.79 29.83
N GLN A 108 9.28 -3.08 29.67
CA GLN A 108 10.18 -4.14 30.09
C GLN A 108 11.56 -4.02 29.42
N PHE A 109 11.59 -3.76 28.11
CA PHE A 109 12.85 -3.56 27.38
C PHE A 109 13.57 -2.30 27.84
N ASN A 110 12.84 -1.18 28.02
CA ASN A 110 13.41 0.08 28.50
C ASN A 110 14.06 -0.09 29.88
N GLN A 111 13.35 -0.65 30.85
CA GLN A 111 13.87 -0.87 32.21
C GLN A 111 15.09 -1.78 32.20
N ALA A 112 15.08 -2.84 31.37
CA ALA A 112 16.18 -3.78 31.29
C ALA A 112 17.45 -3.20 30.64
N GLN A 113 17.31 -2.27 29.67
CA GLN A 113 18.43 -1.82 28.84
C GLN A 113 18.89 -0.38 29.12
N TYR A 114 17.96 0.51 29.47
CA TYR A 114 18.16 1.97 29.44
C TYR A 114 17.54 2.72 30.64
N GLY A 115 16.96 2.03 31.62
CA GLY A 115 16.23 2.66 32.74
C GLY A 115 17.04 3.64 33.61
N SER A 116 18.37 3.68 33.47
CA SER A 116 19.23 4.65 34.16
C SER A 116 19.12 6.08 33.60
N PHE A 117 18.69 6.25 32.35
CA PHE A 117 18.61 7.57 31.70
C PHE A 117 17.38 7.77 30.80
N SER A 118 16.61 6.71 30.55
CA SER A 118 15.45 6.71 29.66
C SER A 118 14.14 6.59 30.44
N SER A 119 13.18 7.47 30.15
CA SER A 119 11.86 7.53 30.80
C SER A 119 10.72 7.46 29.77
N LEU A 120 9.78 6.54 29.99
CA LEU A 120 8.55 6.44 29.18
C LEU A 120 7.43 7.28 29.83
N LEU A 121 6.89 8.24 29.09
CA LEU A 121 5.83 9.15 29.52
C LEU A 121 4.51 8.76 28.85
N ARG A 122 3.69 7.96 29.55
CA ARG A 122 2.39 7.50 29.05
C ARG A 122 1.31 8.59 29.17
N MET A 123 1.24 9.50 28.19
CA MET A 123 0.33 10.66 28.17
C MET A 123 0.27 11.31 26.77
N TYR A 124 -0.60 12.31 26.59
CA TYR A 124 -0.64 13.10 25.36
C TYR A 124 0.54 14.08 25.28
N PHE A 125 0.92 14.46 24.06
CA PHE A 125 2.05 15.38 23.83
C PHE A 125 1.83 16.75 24.48
N ASP A 126 0.60 17.26 24.41
CA ASP A 126 0.18 18.53 25.04
C ASP A 126 0.28 18.52 26.58
N GLU A 127 0.22 17.34 27.20
CA GLU A 127 0.43 17.19 28.64
C GLU A 127 1.92 17.07 28.97
N ALA A 128 2.67 16.34 28.13
CA ALA A 128 4.09 16.12 28.33
C ALA A 128 4.93 17.38 28.14
N VAL A 129 4.57 18.26 27.20
CA VAL A 129 5.33 19.50 26.90
C VAL A 129 5.54 20.39 28.13
N GLN A 130 4.62 20.35 29.09
CA GLN A 130 4.70 21.13 30.34
C GLN A 130 5.80 20.64 31.28
N ARG A 131 6.32 19.43 31.08
CA ARG A 131 7.39 18.83 31.90
C ARG A 131 8.78 19.27 31.45
N PHE A 132 8.89 19.89 30.28
CA PHE A 132 10.15 20.33 29.71
C PHE A 132 10.30 21.85 29.87
N PRO A 133 11.43 22.33 30.41
CA PRO A 133 11.77 23.75 30.39
C PRO A 133 11.90 24.26 28.95
N ASP A 134 11.69 25.56 28.77
CA ASP A 134 11.99 26.21 27.48
C ASP A 134 13.49 26.07 27.16
N GLU A 135 13.81 25.97 25.87
CA GLU A 135 15.19 25.84 25.37
C GLU A 135 16.03 24.70 25.99
N SER A 136 15.39 23.57 26.35
CA SER A 136 16.05 22.44 27.02
C SER A 136 16.29 21.21 26.15
N ILE A 137 15.55 21.06 25.04
CA ILE A 137 15.56 19.87 24.20
C ILE A 137 16.54 20.03 23.04
N ASP A 138 17.41 19.03 22.87
CA ASP A 138 18.49 19.03 21.89
C ASP A 138 18.14 18.28 20.61
N LEU A 139 17.42 17.18 20.77
CA LEU A 139 16.90 16.35 19.70
C LEU A 139 15.42 16.07 19.96
N LEU A 140 14.57 16.49 19.04
CA LEU A 140 13.15 16.17 19.05
C LEU A 140 12.83 15.29 17.83
N HIS A 141 12.22 14.14 18.07
CA HIS A 141 11.69 13.28 17.02
C HIS A 141 10.16 13.30 17.06
N ILE A 142 9.52 13.64 15.94
CA ILE A 142 8.07 13.70 15.79
C ILE A 142 7.64 12.61 14.81
N ASP A 143 6.97 11.58 15.34
CA ASP A 143 6.43 10.42 14.63
C ASP A 143 5.05 10.03 15.21
N GLY A 144 4.24 11.06 15.49
CA GLY A 144 2.89 10.95 16.04
C GLY A 144 1.80 10.78 14.97
N TYR A 145 0.70 11.54 15.07
CA TYR A 145 -0.37 11.43 14.08
C TYR A 145 -0.04 12.21 12.79
N HIS A 146 -0.11 11.53 11.65
CA HIS A 146 0.52 12.00 10.40
C HIS A 146 -0.31 12.97 9.53
N THR A 147 -1.39 13.56 10.05
CA THR A 147 -2.12 14.63 9.34
C THR A 147 -1.34 15.93 9.36
N TYR A 148 -1.64 16.84 8.42
CA TYR A 148 -0.95 18.14 8.33
C TYR A 148 -1.15 18.96 9.61
N GLU A 149 -2.38 18.98 10.12
CA GLU A 149 -2.76 19.76 11.29
C GLU A 149 -2.09 19.23 12.56
N ALA A 150 -2.00 17.91 12.73
CA ALA A 150 -1.39 17.29 13.91
C ALA A 150 0.11 17.54 13.98
N VAL A 151 0.86 17.22 12.92
CA VAL A 151 2.32 17.42 12.92
C VAL A 151 2.71 18.90 13.04
N ARG A 152 1.90 19.79 12.46
CA ARG A 152 2.10 21.24 12.60
C ARG A 152 1.86 21.68 14.04
N HIS A 153 0.78 21.23 14.67
CA HIS A 153 0.48 21.52 16.07
C HIS A 153 1.59 21.02 16.99
N ASP A 154 2.06 19.79 16.79
CA ASP A 154 3.15 19.21 17.57
C ASP A 154 4.44 20.03 17.43
N PHE A 155 4.84 20.36 16.20
CA PHE A 155 6.03 21.17 15.96
C PHE A 155 5.91 22.56 16.60
N GLU A 156 4.80 23.28 16.38
CA GLU A 156 4.61 24.63 16.90
C GLU A 156 4.52 24.66 18.43
N THR A 157 3.89 23.66 19.05
CA THR A 157 3.75 23.53 20.51
C THR A 157 5.09 23.22 21.18
N TRP A 158 5.93 22.39 20.56
CA TRP A 158 7.23 21.99 21.10
C TRP A 158 8.38 22.93 20.73
N LEU A 159 8.21 23.79 19.73
CA LEU A 159 9.24 24.74 19.27
C LEU A 159 9.87 25.58 20.40
N PRO A 160 9.13 26.14 21.39
CA PRO A 160 9.72 26.88 22.50
C PRO A 160 10.62 26.04 23.42
N LYS A 161 10.48 24.72 23.40
CA LYS A 161 11.25 23.79 24.23
C LYS A 161 12.61 23.44 23.63
N LEU A 162 12.81 23.73 22.35
CA LEU A 162 14.02 23.40 21.61
C LEU A 162 15.14 24.39 21.93
N ARG A 163 16.35 23.88 22.23
CA ARG A 163 17.53 24.74 22.35
C ARG A 163 17.86 25.40 21.00
N PRO A 164 18.51 26.57 20.99
CA PRO A 164 19.21 27.05 19.80
C PRO A 164 20.18 25.99 19.27
N GLY A 165 20.10 25.67 17.99
CA GLY A 165 20.91 24.61 17.37
C GLY A 165 20.36 23.18 17.54
N ALA A 166 19.16 23.02 18.13
CA ALA A 166 18.48 21.73 18.18
C ALA A 166 18.21 21.14 16.79
N ILE A 167 18.09 19.82 16.75
CA ILE A 167 17.68 19.08 15.55
C ILE A 167 16.27 18.54 15.79
N VAL A 168 15.40 18.73 14.80
CA VAL A 168 14.06 18.12 14.76
C VAL A 168 14.00 17.11 13.64
N LEU A 169 13.49 15.93 13.94
CA LEU A 169 13.23 14.87 12.99
C LEU A 169 11.72 14.77 12.76
N LEU A 170 11.30 14.70 11.50
CA LEU A 170 9.91 14.45 11.09
C LEU A 170 9.88 13.20 10.21
N HIS A 171 9.14 12.19 10.63
CA HIS A 171 8.95 10.99 9.82
C HIS A 171 7.84 11.16 8.76
N ASP A 172 7.72 10.19 7.84
CA ASP A 172 6.70 10.11 6.79
C ASP A 172 6.68 11.28 5.79
N VAL A 173 7.79 12.00 5.64
CA VAL A 173 7.89 13.15 4.71
C VAL A 173 7.81 12.75 3.22
N ALA A 174 7.96 11.47 2.88
CA ALA A 174 7.80 10.93 1.52
C ALA A 174 6.41 10.30 1.28
N VAL A 175 5.56 10.16 2.30
CA VAL A 175 4.21 9.58 2.16
C VAL A 175 3.24 10.60 1.56
N ARG A 176 2.41 10.16 0.60
CA ARG A 176 1.43 10.99 -0.12
C ARG A 176 0.01 10.38 -0.16
N GLN A 177 -0.22 9.31 0.58
CA GLN A 177 -1.47 8.54 0.55
C GLN A 177 -2.48 9.10 1.56
N GLY A 178 -3.77 9.07 1.22
CA GLY A 178 -4.84 9.49 2.13
C GLY A 178 -4.73 10.96 2.57
N ASP A 179 -4.95 11.20 3.85
CA ASP A 179 -4.84 12.48 4.54
C ASP A 179 -3.45 12.73 5.18
N PHE A 180 -2.44 11.93 4.83
CA PHE A 180 -1.06 12.18 5.25
C PHE A 180 -0.59 13.57 4.77
N GLY A 181 -0.17 14.39 5.74
CA GLY A 181 0.13 15.80 5.54
C GLY A 181 1.53 16.23 5.94
N VAL A 182 2.35 15.33 6.49
CA VAL A 182 3.69 15.66 7.01
C VAL A 182 4.60 16.27 5.94
N TRP A 183 4.53 15.75 4.72
CA TRP A 183 5.28 16.29 3.59
C TRP A 183 4.93 17.75 3.23
N ARG A 184 3.67 18.15 3.40
CA ARG A 184 3.24 19.54 3.12
C ARG A 184 3.85 20.48 4.15
N PHE A 185 3.80 20.07 5.42
CA PHE A 185 4.39 20.84 6.49
C PHE A 185 5.91 20.90 6.39
N PHE A 186 6.57 19.79 6.07
CA PHE A 186 8.02 19.77 5.84
C PHE A 186 8.44 20.70 4.70
N ALA A 187 7.69 20.76 3.60
CA ALA A 187 7.94 21.73 2.52
C ALA A 187 7.82 23.20 2.98
N GLU A 188 6.96 23.51 3.94
CA GLU A 188 6.92 24.85 4.57
C GLU A 188 8.17 25.10 5.44
N LEU A 189 8.64 24.09 6.17
CA LEU A 189 9.84 24.18 6.99
C LEU A 189 11.11 24.37 6.15
N GLN A 190 11.20 23.74 4.96
CA GLN A 190 12.31 23.93 4.01
C GLN A 190 12.49 25.40 3.59
N ASN A 191 11.41 26.20 3.60
CA ASN A 191 11.47 27.63 3.29
C ASN A 191 11.93 28.50 4.48
N ARG A 192 11.98 27.93 5.70
CA ARG A 192 12.19 28.67 6.95
C ARG A 192 13.48 28.26 7.67
N TYR A 193 13.91 27.02 7.49
CA TYR A 193 14.99 26.40 8.25
C TYR A 193 15.99 25.71 7.30
N ALA A 194 17.20 25.43 7.81
CA ALA A 194 18.10 24.53 7.11
C ALA A 194 17.59 23.09 7.29
N THR A 195 17.39 22.38 6.18
CA THR A 195 16.76 21.06 6.17
C THR A 195 17.54 20.07 5.33
N PHE A 196 17.42 18.78 5.68
CA PHE A 196 17.87 17.65 4.86
C PHE A 196 16.75 16.61 4.78
N GLU A 197 16.60 15.93 3.65
CA GLU A 197 15.54 14.95 3.45
C GLU A 197 16.16 13.61 3.05
N PHE A 198 15.77 12.53 3.73
CA PHE A 198 15.95 11.16 3.26
C PHE A 198 14.67 10.74 2.52
N PRO A 199 14.72 10.27 1.27
CA PRO A 199 13.52 9.91 0.50
C PRO A 199 13.06 8.45 0.71
N ALA A 200 13.94 7.56 1.18
CA ALA A 200 13.64 6.15 1.42
C ALA A 200 12.92 5.93 2.76
N TYR A 201 12.33 4.74 2.97
CA TYR A 201 11.73 4.31 4.24
C TYR A 201 10.68 5.30 4.76
N ASN A 202 9.65 5.58 3.93
CA ASN A 202 8.63 6.64 4.09
C ASN A 202 9.15 8.08 4.22
N GLY A 203 10.46 8.25 4.19
CA GLY A 203 11.15 9.50 4.23
C GLY A 203 11.35 10.05 5.64
N LEU A 204 12.48 10.71 5.84
CA LEU A 204 12.83 11.38 7.09
C LEU A 204 13.32 12.80 6.82
N GLY A 205 12.60 13.78 7.34
CA GLY A 205 12.98 15.18 7.33
C GLY A 205 13.82 15.54 8.54
N VAL A 206 14.99 16.13 8.32
CA VAL A 206 15.88 16.67 9.35
C VAL A 206 15.83 18.18 9.27
N VAL A 207 15.47 18.85 10.36
CA VAL A 207 15.35 20.31 10.45
C VAL A 207 16.31 20.82 11.51
N SER A 208 17.17 21.78 11.14
CA SER A 208 18.05 22.45 12.09
C SER A 208 17.42 23.76 12.57
N ILE A 209 17.20 23.84 13.89
CA ILE A 209 16.79 25.08 14.54
C ILE A 209 17.98 26.05 14.57
N PRO A 210 17.79 27.35 14.26
CA PRO A 210 18.88 28.31 14.25
C PRO A 210 19.58 28.39 15.62
N GLY A 211 20.91 28.38 15.60
CA GLY A 211 21.74 28.44 16.80
C GLY A 211 23.07 27.71 16.62
N SER A 212 23.85 27.63 17.70
CA SER A 212 25.13 26.92 17.70
C SER A 212 24.88 25.42 17.85
N ARG A 213 25.46 24.63 16.93
CA ARG A 213 25.45 23.17 16.97
C ARG A 213 26.85 22.64 16.64
N PRO A 214 27.16 21.38 17.00
CA PRO A 214 28.36 20.72 16.51
C PRO A 214 28.39 20.70 14.97
N ASP A 215 29.55 21.00 14.39
CA ASP A 215 29.79 20.97 12.94
C ASP A 215 30.65 19.76 12.52
N GLU A 216 30.70 18.76 13.38
CA GLU A 216 31.47 17.52 13.19
C GLU A 216 30.53 16.35 12.83
N GLY A 217 31.12 15.25 12.38
CA GLY A 217 30.38 14.04 12.00
C GLY A 217 29.36 14.29 10.89
N ILE A 218 28.19 13.64 10.99
CA ILE A 218 27.14 13.75 9.98
C ILE A 218 26.50 15.15 9.93
N LEU A 219 26.43 15.88 11.05
CA LEU A 219 25.79 17.19 11.13
C LEU A 219 26.49 18.26 10.28
N GLY A 220 27.82 18.21 10.19
CA GLY A 220 28.62 19.10 9.34
C GLY A 220 28.53 18.78 7.84
N LEU A 221 27.85 17.68 7.49
CA LEU A 221 27.66 17.20 6.13
C LEU A 221 26.22 17.45 5.64
N LEU A 222 25.20 17.20 6.48
CA LEU A 222 23.80 17.38 6.09
C LEU A 222 23.46 18.79 5.58
N PHE A 223 24.05 19.82 6.17
CA PHE A 223 23.71 21.22 5.87
C PHE A 223 24.81 21.94 5.09
N ARG A 224 25.77 21.19 4.53
CA ARG A 224 26.83 21.76 3.71
C ARG A 224 26.28 22.10 2.33
N ASN A 225 26.68 23.24 1.79
CA ASN A 225 26.28 23.66 0.45
C ASN A 225 27.10 22.93 -0.63
N ASP A 226 26.86 21.63 -0.77
CA ASP A 226 27.50 20.74 -1.75
C ASP A 226 26.41 19.94 -2.50
N PRO A 227 26.22 20.13 -3.82
CA PRO A 227 25.18 19.45 -4.59
C PRO A 227 25.32 17.92 -4.67
N GLU A 228 26.53 17.39 -4.52
CA GLU A 228 26.77 15.94 -4.67
C GLU A 228 26.61 15.18 -3.35
N LEU A 229 26.77 15.89 -2.22
CA LEU A 229 26.82 15.29 -0.89
C LEU A 229 25.50 14.63 -0.45
N PRO A 230 24.30 15.18 -0.72
CA PRO A 230 23.04 14.52 -0.37
C PRO A 230 22.92 13.11 -0.97
N ALA A 231 23.25 12.95 -2.26
CA ALA A 231 23.18 11.65 -2.92
C ALA A 231 24.18 10.64 -2.33
N GLN A 232 25.36 11.10 -1.90
CA GLN A 232 26.36 10.26 -1.24
C GLN A 232 25.90 9.82 0.16
N ILE A 233 25.31 10.73 0.93
CA ILE A 233 24.76 10.45 2.26
C ILE A 233 23.60 9.45 2.15
N HIS A 234 22.69 9.64 1.18
CA HIS A 234 21.59 8.71 0.93
C HIS A 234 22.11 7.31 0.60
N ALA A 235 23.04 7.20 -0.36
CA ALA A 235 23.62 5.92 -0.76
C ALA A 235 24.33 5.21 0.41
N TYR A 236 25.01 5.97 1.27
CA TYR A 236 25.70 5.43 2.45
C TYR A 236 24.70 4.82 3.46
N TYR A 237 23.64 5.55 3.80
CA TYR A 237 22.67 5.07 4.78
C TYR A 237 21.75 3.97 4.23
N GLU A 238 21.39 4.01 2.95
CA GLU A 238 20.71 2.88 2.29
C GLU A 238 21.56 1.61 2.31
N MET A 239 22.88 1.72 2.10
CA MET A 239 23.80 0.59 2.20
C MET A 239 23.82 0.03 3.63
N CYS A 240 23.88 0.88 4.65
CA CYS A 240 23.88 0.46 6.04
C CYS A 240 22.54 -0.21 6.44
N ALA A 241 21.41 0.33 5.97
CA ALA A 241 20.10 -0.26 6.19
C ALA A 241 19.96 -1.63 5.52
N ALA A 242 20.38 -1.76 4.25
CA ALA A 242 20.39 -3.02 3.53
C ALA A 242 21.27 -4.10 4.21
N ARG A 243 22.36 -3.69 4.88
CA ARG A 243 23.17 -4.60 5.72
C ARG A 243 22.36 -5.12 6.91
N LEU A 244 21.66 -4.25 7.64
CA LEU A 244 20.85 -4.65 8.80
C LEU A 244 19.72 -5.61 8.40
N GLU A 245 19.06 -5.35 7.26
CA GLU A 245 18.08 -6.26 6.67
C GLU A 245 18.69 -7.63 6.36
N TYR A 246 19.88 -7.66 5.77
CA TYR A 246 20.59 -8.90 5.45
C TYR A 246 21.00 -9.70 6.70
N GLU A 247 21.51 -9.03 7.74
CA GLU A 247 21.90 -9.70 9.00
C GLU A 247 20.69 -10.34 9.69
N LYS A 248 19.54 -9.67 9.71
CA LYS A 248 18.32 -10.16 10.36
C LYS A 248 17.62 -11.28 9.58
N ALA A 249 17.64 -11.24 8.24
CA ALA A 249 17.15 -12.33 7.41
C ALA A 249 17.90 -13.65 7.63
N LYS A 250 19.02 -13.62 8.37
CA LYS A 250 19.94 -14.73 8.60
C LYS A 250 19.86 -15.38 9.99
N THR A 251 19.08 -14.86 10.93
CA THR A 251 18.86 -15.56 12.21
C THR A 251 17.80 -16.65 12.05
N GLY A 252 18.19 -17.82 11.52
CA GLY A 252 17.36 -19.03 11.58
C GLY A 252 17.52 -20.13 10.51
N GLU A 253 18.21 -19.93 9.40
CA GLU A 253 18.26 -20.93 8.29
C GLU A 253 19.67 -21.40 7.91
N ARG A 254 19.78 -22.65 7.41
CA ARG A 254 21.04 -23.29 6.96
C ARG A 254 21.68 -22.49 5.80
N ASP A 255 22.94 -22.09 5.95
CA ASP A 255 23.63 -21.15 5.04
C ASP A 255 24.07 -21.72 3.67
N LEU A 256 24.21 -23.04 3.52
CA LEU A 256 24.65 -23.69 2.28
C LEU A 256 23.84 -24.97 2.03
N SER A 257 23.29 -25.11 0.83
CA SER A 257 22.73 -26.37 0.31
C SER A 257 23.54 -26.79 -0.90
N ALA A 258 24.26 -27.90 -0.84
CA ALA A 258 25.01 -28.41 -1.98
C ALA A 258 24.38 -29.70 -2.50
N GLN A 259 24.18 -29.79 -3.81
CA GLN A 259 23.61 -30.97 -4.47
C GLN A 259 24.49 -31.39 -5.63
N VAL A 260 24.78 -32.68 -5.71
CA VAL A 260 25.54 -33.29 -6.80
C VAL A 260 24.57 -34.11 -7.63
N PHE A 261 24.52 -33.85 -8.93
CA PHE A 261 23.79 -34.61 -9.93
C PHE A 261 24.77 -35.40 -10.81
N TRP A 262 24.34 -36.54 -11.30
CA TRP A 262 25.11 -37.36 -12.25
C TRP A 262 24.23 -37.84 -13.39
N ARG A 263 24.84 -38.04 -14.57
CA ARG A 263 24.14 -38.54 -15.76
C ARG A 263 25.02 -39.43 -16.63
N SER A 264 24.38 -40.26 -17.45
CA SER A 264 25.01 -41.05 -18.52
C SER A 264 25.00 -40.26 -19.84
N GLU A 265 25.70 -40.77 -20.85
CA GLU A 265 25.72 -40.19 -22.18
C GLU A 265 24.29 -40.08 -22.74
N HIS A 266 23.90 -38.91 -23.26
CA HIS A 266 22.57 -38.61 -23.81
C HIS A 266 21.40 -38.56 -22.81
N GLU A 267 21.65 -38.57 -21.50
CA GLU A 267 20.62 -38.33 -20.47
C GLU A 267 20.54 -36.86 -20.04
N TYR A 268 19.39 -36.42 -19.53
CA TYR A 268 19.25 -35.13 -18.81
C TYR A 268 19.51 -35.33 -17.31
N PHE A 269 19.97 -34.27 -16.63
CA PHE A 269 20.04 -34.27 -15.17
C PHE A 269 18.64 -34.40 -14.57
N SER A 270 18.51 -35.19 -13.49
CA SER A 270 17.22 -35.42 -12.83
C SER A 270 17.41 -35.52 -11.32
N GLU A 271 16.39 -35.11 -10.56
CA GLU A 271 16.39 -35.21 -9.08
C GLU A 271 16.62 -36.64 -8.58
N ALA A 272 16.11 -37.64 -9.30
CA ALA A 272 16.29 -39.05 -8.97
C ALA A 272 17.76 -39.53 -9.06
N LYS A 273 18.61 -38.81 -9.80
CA LYS A 273 20.06 -39.07 -9.92
C LYS A 273 20.85 -37.93 -9.27
N SER A 274 20.58 -37.69 -7.99
CA SER A 274 21.24 -36.65 -7.22
C SER A 274 21.42 -37.02 -5.74
N ALA A 275 22.36 -36.36 -5.08
CA ALA A 275 22.55 -36.41 -3.64
C ALA A 275 22.74 -34.99 -3.11
N ARG A 276 22.07 -34.67 -1.99
CA ARG A 276 22.06 -33.32 -1.41
C ARG A 276 22.54 -33.36 0.03
N THR A 277 23.28 -32.33 0.43
CA THR A 277 23.59 -32.01 1.81
C THR A 277 23.26 -30.56 2.11
N SER A 278 23.07 -30.22 3.39
CA SER A 278 22.87 -28.83 3.79
C SER A 278 23.55 -28.59 5.14
N CYS A 279 24.27 -27.48 5.25
CA CYS A 279 24.98 -27.13 6.48
C CYS A 279 24.97 -25.61 6.72
N THR A 280 25.23 -25.23 7.96
CA THR A 280 25.50 -23.84 8.33
C THR A 280 26.99 -23.57 8.15
N LEU A 281 27.34 -22.46 7.52
CA LEU A 281 28.73 -22.06 7.31
C LEU A 281 29.10 -20.99 8.33
N ASP A 282 30.23 -21.17 8.98
CA ASP A 282 30.84 -20.16 9.84
C ASP A 282 31.95 -19.40 9.09
N THR A 283 32.64 -18.50 9.79
CA THR A 283 33.82 -17.79 9.28
C THR A 283 35.06 -18.68 9.17
N ALA A 284 35.01 -19.94 9.62
CA ALA A 284 36.11 -20.89 9.53
C ALA A 284 36.00 -21.75 8.25
N ARG A 285 37.09 -22.44 7.91
CA ARG A 285 37.08 -23.41 6.81
C ARG A 285 36.25 -24.63 7.24
N THR A 286 35.20 -24.91 6.49
CA THR A 286 34.26 -26.01 6.70
C THR A 286 34.35 -26.99 5.54
N ALA A 287 34.45 -28.29 5.86
CA ALA A 287 34.40 -29.36 4.87
C ALA A 287 32.94 -29.83 4.69
N VAL A 288 32.38 -29.57 3.51
CA VAL A 288 31.01 -29.93 3.17
C VAL A 288 31.01 -31.28 2.47
N ARG A 289 30.44 -32.30 3.10
CA ARG A 289 30.45 -33.68 2.60
C ARG A 289 29.09 -34.10 2.06
N ILE A 290 29.10 -34.63 0.83
CA ILE A 290 27.93 -35.11 0.10
C ILE A 290 28.16 -36.60 -0.16
N HIS A 291 27.32 -37.44 0.45
CA HIS A 291 27.39 -38.89 0.29
C HIS A 291 26.70 -39.30 -1.01
N LEU A 292 27.48 -39.88 -1.92
CA LEU A 292 27.00 -40.41 -3.19
C LEU A 292 26.74 -41.91 -3.04
N PRO A 293 25.55 -42.40 -3.45
CA PRO A 293 25.27 -43.84 -3.44
C PRO A 293 26.15 -44.57 -4.46
N ALA A 294 26.21 -45.90 -4.37
CA ALA A 294 26.81 -46.72 -5.41
C ALA A 294 26.04 -46.55 -6.73
N ILE A 295 26.72 -46.06 -7.78
CA ILE A 295 26.11 -45.79 -9.09
C ILE A 295 26.48 -46.92 -10.06
N SER A 296 25.47 -47.70 -10.46
CA SER A 296 25.62 -48.87 -11.33
C SER A 296 25.61 -48.55 -12.84
N THR A 297 25.28 -47.31 -13.21
CA THR A 297 25.25 -46.84 -14.61
C THR A 297 26.51 -46.04 -14.95
N PRO A 298 27.04 -46.11 -16.19
CA PRO A 298 28.22 -45.35 -16.57
C PRO A 298 27.98 -43.84 -16.46
N VAL A 299 28.66 -43.18 -15.53
CA VAL A 299 28.57 -41.72 -15.37
C VAL A 299 29.51 -41.05 -16.36
N THR A 300 28.99 -40.12 -17.16
CA THR A 300 29.79 -39.34 -18.11
C THR A 300 30.03 -37.92 -17.66
N GLU A 301 29.10 -37.34 -16.90
CA GLU A 301 29.20 -35.97 -16.41
C GLU A 301 28.55 -35.82 -15.03
N VAL A 302 29.17 -34.97 -14.21
CA VAL A 302 28.70 -34.62 -12.87
C VAL A 302 28.44 -33.13 -12.80
N ARG A 303 27.29 -32.74 -12.23
CA ARG A 303 26.94 -31.35 -11.97
C ARG A 303 26.91 -31.11 -10.48
N ILE A 304 27.56 -30.05 -10.01
CA ILE A 304 27.53 -29.61 -8.62
C ILE A 304 26.78 -28.28 -8.57
N ASP A 305 25.65 -28.29 -7.87
CA ASP A 305 24.87 -27.10 -7.58
C ASP A 305 25.24 -26.68 -6.15
N ILE A 306 25.94 -25.57 -6.04
CA ILE A 306 26.41 -25.01 -4.76
C ILE A 306 25.43 -23.90 -4.41
N SER A 307 24.54 -24.08 -3.43
CA SER A 307 23.51 -23.13 -2.96
C SER A 307 22.40 -22.78 -3.99
N GLY A 308 21.14 -22.81 -3.54
CA GLY A 308 19.99 -22.24 -4.29
C GLY A 308 19.71 -20.76 -3.96
N ARG A 309 20.69 -20.07 -3.36
CA ARG A 309 20.59 -18.69 -2.86
C ARG A 309 21.90 -17.94 -3.10
N GLU A 310 21.79 -16.60 -3.21
CA GLU A 310 22.93 -15.69 -3.35
C GLU A 310 23.89 -15.83 -2.17
N LEU A 311 25.13 -16.24 -2.46
CA LEU A 311 26.16 -16.53 -1.47
C LEU A 311 27.54 -16.17 -2.02
N VAL A 312 28.39 -15.64 -1.14
CA VAL A 312 29.80 -15.40 -1.41
C VAL A 312 30.63 -16.27 -0.48
N LEU A 313 31.49 -17.11 -1.06
CA LEU A 313 32.29 -18.08 -0.34
C LEU A 313 33.64 -18.26 -0.99
N PHE A 314 34.65 -18.63 -0.20
CA PHE A 314 35.86 -19.22 -0.75
C PHE A 314 35.67 -20.72 -0.92
N VAL A 315 36.08 -21.25 -2.06
CA VAL A 315 36.32 -22.68 -2.28
C VAL A 315 37.82 -22.89 -2.27
N PHE A 316 38.31 -23.88 -1.51
CA PHE A 316 39.75 -24.17 -1.42
C PHE A 316 40.10 -25.48 -2.12
N GLN A 317 39.22 -26.48 -2.02
CA GLN A 317 39.50 -27.82 -2.49
C GLN A 317 38.20 -28.56 -2.77
N VAL A 318 38.22 -29.41 -3.80
CA VAL A 318 37.18 -30.39 -4.08
C VAL A 318 37.82 -31.77 -4.12
N SER A 319 37.20 -32.76 -3.48
CA SER A 319 37.78 -34.09 -3.32
C SER A 319 36.72 -35.18 -3.36
N LEU A 320 37.08 -36.34 -3.92
CA LEU A 320 36.26 -37.54 -3.92
C LEU A 320 36.97 -38.63 -3.10
N PHE A 321 36.27 -39.20 -2.14
CA PHE A 321 36.73 -40.28 -1.28
C PHE A 321 35.98 -41.58 -1.55
N ASP A 322 36.66 -42.73 -1.43
CA ASP A 322 36.04 -44.06 -1.45
C ASP A 322 35.33 -44.40 -0.12
N GLU A 323 34.66 -45.56 -0.05
CA GLU A 323 33.89 -46.01 1.12
C GLU A 323 34.69 -46.15 2.43
N ILE A 324 36.03 -46.17 2.34
CA ILE A 324 36.95 -46.33 3.47
C ILE A 324 37.80 -45.08 3.70
N GLY A 325 37.47 -43.97 3.02
CA GLY A 325 38.06 -42.65 3.23
C GLY A 325 39.38 -42.41 2.51
N ARG A 326 39.74 -43.20 1.50
CA ARG A 326 40.90 -42.94 0.64
C ARG A 326 40.54 -41.92 -0.44
N VAL A 327 41.45 -40.97 -0.69
CA VAL A 327 41.30 -39.99 -1.76
C VAL A 327 41.40 -40.68 -3.12
N VAL A 328 40.30 -40.66 -3.86
CA VAL A 328 40.19 -41.16 -5.25
C VAL A 328 40.61 -40.06 -6.22
N TRP A 329 40.21 -38.82 -5.92
CA TRP A 329 40.50 -37.65 -6.74
C TRP A 329 40.46 -36.39 -5.87
N GLN A 330 41.32 -35.42 -6.17
CA GLN A 330 41.37 -34.16 -5.44
C GLN A 330 41.97 -33.08 -6.33
N LEU A 331 41.36 -31.89 -6.33
CA LEU A 331 41.92 -30.68 -6.93
C LEU A 331 41.82 -29.50 -5.96
N GLY A 332 42.86 -28.66 -5.97
CA GLY A 332 42.80 -27.32 -5.37
C GLY A 332 41.91 -26.39 -6.20
N ALA A 333 41.49 -25.28 -5.61
CA ALA A 333 40.51 -24.38 -6.21
C ALA A 333 40.89 -23.88 -7.61
N ASP A 334 42.15 -23.45 -7.80
CA ASP A 334 42.60 -22.92 -9.10
C ASP A 334 42.53 -24.00 -10.20
N ASP A 335 43.10 -25.18 -9.95
CA ASP A 335 43.05 -26.31 -10.88
C ASP A 335 41.62 -26.81 -11.12
N PHE A 336 40.77 -26.73 -10.09
CA PHE A 336 39.37 -27.11 -10.16
C PHE A 336 38.58 -26.19 -11.11
N PHE A 337 38.66 -24.87 -10.93
CA PHE A 337 37.91 -23.91 -11.75
C PHE A 337 38.50 -23.69 -13.15
N ASP A 338 39.76 -24.06 -13.37
CA ASP A 338 40.34 -24.11 -14.73
C ASP A 338 39.80 -25.29 -15.55
N ARG A 339 39.35 -26.37 -14.88
CA ARG A 339 38.81 -27.58 -15.53
C ARG A 339 37.28 -27.64 -15.57
N ALA A 340 36.61 -27.01 -14.60
CA ALA A 340 35.16 -27.01 -14.51
C ALA A 340 34.52 -25.98 -15.45
N HIS A 341 33.40 -26.35 -16.08
CA HIS A 341 32.52 -25.36 -16.70
C HIS A 341 31.52 -24.84 -15.67
N TYR A 342 31.29 -23.53 -15.60
CA TYR A 342 30.36 -22.95 -14.64
C TYR A 342 29.46 -21.88 -15.25
N SER A 343 28.25 -21.77 -14.70
CA SER A 343 27.25 -20.76 -15.04
C SER A 343 26.58 -20.22 -13.78
N GLY A 344 25.96 -19.03 -13.85
CA GLY A 344 25.26 -18.41 -12.72
C GLY A 344 26.16 -17.98 -11.55
N MET A 345 27.48 -18.04 -11.72
CA MET A 345 28.48 -17.65 -10.72
C MET A 345 29.66 -16.92 -11.36
N ARG A 346 30.30 -16.03 -10.59
CA ARG A 346 31.58 -15.42 -10.91
C ARG A 346 32.65 -16.01 -10.02
N VAL A 347 33.76 -16.42 -10.63
CA VAL A 347 34.89 -17.05 -9.94
C VAL A 347 36.11 -16.18 -10.10
N LEU A 348 36.79 -15.90 -8.98
CA LEU A 348 38.05 -15.18 -8.94
C LEU A 348 39.12 -16.09 -8.33
N THR A 349 39.99 -16.63 -9.17
CA THR A 349 41.14 -17.46 -8.78
C THR A 349 42.36 -16.60 -8.45
N ALA A 350 43.14 -17.01 -7.45
CA ALA A 350 44.31 -16.28 -7.00
C ALA A 350 45.55 -16.69 -7.82
N ARG A 351 45.67 -16.18 -9.06
CA ARG A 351 46.75 -16.53 -10.01
C ARG A 351 48.21 -16.36 -9.52
N ASN A 352 48.44 -15.90 -8.28
CA ASN A 352 49.74 -15.72 -7.64
C ASN A 352 49.81 -16.35 -6.22
N GLY A 353 49.36 -17.60 -6.05
CA GLY A 353 49.68 -18.43 -4.88
C GLY A 353 48.79 -18.22 -3.64
N GLY A 354 47.48 -18.02 -3.83
CA GLY A 354 46.50 -18.15 -2.75
C GLY A 354 45.86 -19.55 -2.74
N ASP A 355 45.58 -20.11 -1.56
CA ASP A 355 45.05 -21.49 -1.42
C ASP A 355 43.57 -21.67 -1.86
N GLY A 356 42.88 -20.65 -2.38
CA GLY A 356 41.45 -20.73 -2.67
C GLY A 356 40.92 -19.72 -3.69
N ALA A 357 39.78 -20.04 -4.29
CA ALA A 357 39.04 -19.22 -5.24
C ALA A 357 37.82 -18.58 -4.58
N LEU A 358 37.60 -17.30 -4.84
CA LEU A 358 36.41 -16.58 -4.40
C LEU A 358 35.27 -16.83 -5.40
N VAL A 359 34.17 -17.37 -4.91
CA VAL A 359 32.97 -17.67 -5.70
C VAL A 359 31.86 -16.75 -5.26
N LEU A 360 31.35 -15.97 -6.21
CA LEU A 360 30.17 -15.12 -6.05
C LEU A 360 29.02 -15.72 -6.85
N MET A 361 27.98 -16.13 -6.16
CA MET A 361 26.76 -16.57 -6.82
C MET A 361 25.92 -15.38 -7.23
N THR A 362 25.76 -15.21 -8.54
CA THR A 362 25.01 -14.09 -9.12
C THR A 362 23.56 -14.48 -9.47
N ASP A 363 23.28 -15.79 -9.50
CA ASP A 363 21.98 -16.37 -9.84
C ASP A 363 21.62 -17.50 -8.86
N ARG A 364 20.32 -17.80 -8.70
CA ARG A 364 19.80 -18.90 -7.87
C ARG A 364 20.06 -20.28 -8.49
N ASP A 365 20.42 -20.33 -9.78
CA ASP A 365 20.64 -21.57 -10.55
C ASP A 365 22.12 -21.80 -10.93
N GLY A 366 23.06 -21.26 -10.16
CA GLY A 366 24.48 -21.44 -10.48
C GLY A 366 24.95 -22.89 -10.31
N CYS A 367 25.61 -23.43 -11.33
CA CYS A 367 26.07 -24.82 -11.35
C CYS A 367 27.47 -24.97 -11.93
N LEU A 368 28.14 -26.05 -11.52
CA LEU A 368 29.46 -26.48 -11.99
C LEU A 368 29.33 -27.81 -12.70
N LEU A 369 29.77 -27.89 -13.95
CA LEU A 369 29.79 -29.11 -14.76
C LEU A 369 31.23 -29.64 -14.84
N LEU A 370 31.39 -30.91 -14.50
CA LEU A 370 32.68 -31.62 -14.45
C LEU A 370 32.61 -32.88 -15.32
N PRO A 371 33.56 -33.08 -16.25
CA PRO A 371 33.72 -34.35 -16.92
C PRO A 371 34.25 -35.40 -15.92
N VAL A 372 33.71 -36.62 -15.99
CA VAL A 372 34.15 -37.71 -15.11
C VAL A 372 35.52 -38.21 -15.55
N GLU A 373 36.52 -38.10 -14.67
CA GLU A 373 37.87 -38.62 -14.91
C GLU A 373 37.93 -40.15 -14.74
N ASP A 374 38.89 -40.81 -15.39
CA ASP A 374 39.01 -42.27 -15.37
C ASP A 374 39.18 -42.85 -13.96
N SER A 375 39.79 -42.10 -13.03
CA SER A 375 39.93 -42.48 -11.62
C SER A 375 38.59 -42.63 -10.88
N TRP A 376 37.52 -42.01 -11.38
CA TRP A 376 36.18 -42.08 -10.76
C TRP A 376 35.42 -43.33 -11.16
N ARG A 377 35.70 -43.89 -12.36
CA ARG A 377 34.87 -44.91 -13.01
C ARG A 377 34.69 -46.17 -12.17
N ASP A 378 35.77 -46.61 -11.51
CA ASP A 378 35.72 -47.79 -10.64
C ASP A 378 35.20 -47.42 -9.24
N ALA A 379 35.61 -46.27 -8.71
CA ALA A 379 35.26 -45.84 -7.35
C ALA A 379 33.76 -45.57 -7.18
N ILE A 380 33.12 -44.95 -8.18
CA ILE A 380 31.71 -44.53 -8.10
C ILE A 380 30.72 -45.70 -8.17
N THR A 381 31.19 -46.90 -8.54
CA THR A 381 30.41 -48.15 -8.47
C THR A 381 30.14 -48.61 -7.04
N ARG A 382 30.77 -47.95 -6.06
CA ARG A 382 30.58 -48.12 -4.63
C ARG A 382 30.19 -46.79 -3.99
N GLU A 383 29.89 -46.80 -2.69
CA GLU A 383 29.58 -45.55 -1.97
C GLU A 383 30.82 -44.65 -1.93
N THR A 384 30.62 -43.38 -2.27
CA THR A 384 31.71 -42.39 -2.30
C THR A 384 31.26 -41.11 -1.59
N VAL A 385 32.23 -40.29 -1.19
CA VAL A 385 31.95 -38.99 -0.56
C VAL A 385 32.61 -37.89 -1.35
N MET A 386 31.81 -36.96 -1.85
CA MET A 386 32.30 -35.70 -2.41
C MET A 386 32.46 -34.68 -1.28
N GLU A 387 33.65 -34.13 -1.13
CA GLU A 387 33.96 -33.09 -0.15
C GLU A 387 34.31 -31.79 -0.86
N ILE A 388 33.72 -30.69 -0.41
CA ILE A 388 34.03 -29.33 -0.85
C ILE A 388 34.48 -28.55 0.39
N VAL A 389 35.74 -28.12 0.40
CA VAL A 389 36.28 -27.29 1.48
C VAL A 389 35.97 -25.83 1.16
N VAL A 390 35.12 -25.22 1.98
CA VAL A 390 34.62 -23.86 1.78
C VAL A 390 34.79 -22.99 3.02
N GLN A 391 34.76 -21.68 2.85
CA GLN A 391 34.71 -20.72 3.96
C GLN A 391 33.75 -19.59 3.60
N LYS A 392 32.87 -19.22 4.53
CA LYS A 392 31.97 -18.07 4.34
C LYS A 392 32.78 -16.79 4.33
N VAL A 393 32.54 -15.94 3.34
CA VAL A 393 33.13 -14.60 3.33
C VAL A 393 32.21 -13.66 4.07
N VAL A 394 32.69 -13.12 5.20
CA VAL A 394 31.94 -12.19 6.07
C VAL A 394 32.57 -10.79 6.03
N SER A 395 33.15 -10.42 4.89
CA SER A 395 33.87 -9.16 4.66
C SER A 395 33.01 -8.21 3.79
N PRO A 396 33.20 -6.87 3.88
CA PRO A 396 32.53 -5.87 3.04
C PRO A 396 32.56 -6.14 1.52
N LEU A 397 33.47 -6.99 1.05
CA LEU A 397 33.54 -7.46 -0.34
C LEU A 397 32.38 -8.38 -0.75
N ALA A 398 31.86 -9.21 0.17
CA ALA A 398 30.66 -10.01 -0.08
C ALA A 398 29.42 -9.10 -0.16
N GLU A 399 29.39 -8.06 0.67
CA GLU A 399 28.36 -7.03 0.69
C GLU A 399 28.39 -6.20 -0.60
N LEU A 400 29.58 -5.80 -1.09
CA LEU A 400 29.74 -5.09 -2.35
C LEU A 400 29.33 -5.93 -3.57
N GLY A 401 29.68 -7.23 -3.60
CA GLY A 401 29.29 -8.13 -4.69
C GLY A 401 27.77 -8.35 -4.76
N THR A 402 27.13 -8.49 -3.61
CA THR A 402 25.67 -8.64 -3.50
C THR A 402 24.95 -7.31 -3.75
N ALA A 403 25.51 -6.19 -3.27
CA ALA A 403 25.00 -4.84 -3.50
C ALA A 403 25.14 -4.39 -4.96
N ILE A 404 26.21 -4.75 -5.66
CA ILE A 404 26.36 -4.50 -7.10
C ILE A 404 25.33 -5.33 -7.88
N ALA A 405 25.16 -6.62 -7.57
CA ALA A 405 24.16 -7.46 -8.22
C ALA A 405 22.71 -7.03 -7.93
N LYS A 406 22.45 -6.47 -6.74
CA LYS A 406 21.16 -5.85 -6.38
C LYS A 406 20.98 -4.48 -7.02
N ARG A 407 22.03 -3.66 -7.09
CA ARG A 407 22.04 -2.34 -7.75
C ARG A 407 21.79 -2.49 -9.25
N ASP A 408 22.42 -3.45 -9.92
CA ASP A 408 22.24 -3.67 -11.35
C ASP A 408 20.79 -4.09 -11.64
N ARG A 409 20.22 -5.01 -10.86
CA ARG A 409 18.78 -5.38 -10.96
C ARG A 409 17.83 -4.25 -10.57
N ARG A 410 18.18 -3.43 -9.57
CA ARG A 410 17.39 -2.26 -9.15
C ARG A 410 17.42 -1.20 -10.24
N LEU A 411 18.57 -0.94 -10.87
CA LEU A 411 18.68 -0.01 -11.99
C LEU A 411 17.87 -0.49 -13.20
N GLU A 412 17.89 -1.79 -13.50
CA GLU A 412 17.05 -2.38 -14.56
C GLU A 412 15.55 -2.25 -14.23
N SER A 413 15.14 -2.54 -13.00
CA SER A 413 13.76 -2.41 -12.53
C SER A 413 13.27 -0.96 -12.50
N GLU A 414 14.08 -0.04 -11.94
CA GLU A 414 13.79 1.39 -11.88
C GLU A 414 13.75 2.01 -13.27
N GLN A 415 14.59 1.54 -14.20
CA GLN A 415 14.53 1.98 -15.60
C GLN A 415 13.24 1.50 -16.27
N GLN A 416 12.81 0.26 -16.03
CA GLN A 416 11.54 -0.27 -16.50
C GLN A 416 10.32 0.47 -15.90
N GLU A 417 10.38 0.80 -14.61
CA GLU A 417 9.33 1.58 -13.93
C GLU A 417 9.29 3.03 -14.41
N ARG A 418 10.45 3.67 -14.64
CA ARG A 418 10.53 5.01 -15.23
C ARG A 418 9.97 5.04 -16.65
N GLU A 419 10.27 4.04 -17.47
CA GLU A 419 9.69 3.93 -18.81
C GLU A 419 8.16 3.75 -18.76
N ARG A 420 7.65 2.91 -17.85
CA ARG A 420 6.20 2.75 -17.64
C ARG A 420 5.55 4.03 -17.10
N ALA A 421 6.20 4.72 -16.16
CA ALA A 421 5.70 5.98 -15.60
C ALA A 421 5.70 7.10 -16.64
N ALA A 422 6.72 7.16 -17.51
CA ALA A 422 6.77 8.10 -18.63
C ALA A 422 5.65 7.85 -19.64
N GLN A 423 5.39 6.58 -20.00
CA GLN A 423 4.28 6.20 -20.87
C GLN A 423 2.92 6.58 -20.26
N LEU A 424 2.73 6.31 -18.95
CA LEU A 424 1.49 6.66 -18.26
C LEU A 424 1.31 8.18 -18.15
N ALA A 425 2.40 8.94 -17.94
CA ALA A 425 2.36 10.40 -17.90
C ALA A 425 2.01 11.00 -19.27
N GLU A 426 2.55 10.46 -20.35
CA GLU A 426 2.22 10.87 -21.73
C GLU A 426 0.74 10.58 -22.04
N GLN A 427 0.24 9.39 -21.67
CA GLN A 427 -1.17 9.04 -21.83
C GLN A 427 -2.09 9.99 -21.05
N ARG A 428 -1.79 10.26 -19.78
CA ARG A 428 -2.56 11.22 -18.97
C ARG A 428 -2.52 12.63 -19.53
N GLN A 429 -1.38 13.06 -20.08
CA GLN A 429 -1.26 14.36 -20.72
C GLN A 429 -2.13 14.44 -21.98
N GLN A 430 -2.21 13.36 -22.76
CA GLN A 430 -3.07 13.27 -23.93
C GLN A 430 -4.56 13.29 -23.55
N GLU A 431 -4.96 12.53 -22.53
CA GLU A 431 -6.33 12.56 -21.98
C GLU A 431 -6.71 13.95 -21.46
N THR A 432 -5.80 14.61 -20.75
CA THR A 432 -6.02 15.97 -20.24
C THR A 432 -6.20 16.97 -21.39
N ARG A 433 -5.43 16.85 -22.48
CA ARG A 433 -5.60 17.69 -23.68
C ARG A 433 -6.95 17.44 -24.35
N GLN A 434 -7.38 16.18 -24.45
CA GLN A 434 -8.69 15.82 -25.02
C GLN A 434 -9.84 16.37 -24.17
N LEU A 435 -9.77 16.22 -22.85
CA LEU A 435 -10.77 16.76 -21.92
C LEU A 435 -10.82 18.29 -21.96
N THR A 436 -9.66 18.94 -22.04
CA THR A 436 -9.58 20.42 -22.15
C THR A 436 -10.23 20.90 -23.46
N ALA A 437 -9.95 20.23 -24.58
CA ALA A 437 -10.57 20.56 -25.86
C ALA A 437 -12.09 20.33 -25.85
N ALA A 438 -12.54 19.23 -25.24
CA ALA A 438 -13.97 18.94 -25.08
C ALA A 438 -14.67 19.98 -24.19
N LEU A 439 -14.01 20.42 -23.12
CA LEU A 439 -14.53 21.47 -22.24
C LEU A 439 -14.68 22.80 -22.99
N GLN A 440 -13.66 23.23 -23.74
CA GLN A 440 -13.73 24.44 -24.56
C GLN A 440 -14.86 24.38 -25.59
N GLN A 441 -15.05 23.21 -26.22
CA GLN A 441 -16.14 23.01 -27.17
C GLN A 441 -17.51 23.09 -26.48
N ALA A 442 -17.64 22.52 -25.27
CA ALA A 442 -18.87 22.59 -24.48
C ALA A 442 -19.20 24.01 -24.02
N GLU A 443 -18.18 24.78 -23.59
CA GLU A 443 -18.33 26.19 -23.22
C GLU A 443 -18.79 27.04 -24.40
N GLN A 444 -18.20 26.84 -25.59
CA GLN A 444 -18.61 27.54 -26.80
C GLN A 444 -20.06 27.22 -27.18
N LEU A 445 -20.44 25.94 -27.13
CA LEU A 445 -21.81 25.52 -27.41
C LEU A 445 -22.82 26.07 -26.40
N ALA A 446 -22.42 26.22 -25.14
CA ALA A 446 -23.24 26.83 -24.10
C ALA A 446 -23.46 28.33 -24.36
N LEU A 447 -22.42 29.04 -24.82
CA LEU A 447 -22.51 30.45 -25.20
C LEU A 447 -23.46 30.64 -26.39
N GLU A 448 -23.33 29.83 -27.44
CA GLU A 448 -24.21 29.86 -28.61
C GLU A 448 -25.67 29.61 -28.22
N ARG A 449 -25.93 28.62 -27.35
CA ARG A 449 -27.28 28.35 -26.83
C ARG A 449 -27.82 29.50 -25.98
N GLN A 450 -26.97 30.18 -25.21
CA GLN A 450 -27.39 31.33 -24.43
C GLN A 450 -27.81 32.51 -25.32
N GLU A 451 -27.11 32.73 -26.43
CA GLU A 451 -27.51 33.72 -27.43
C GLU A 451 -28.84 33.36 -28.10
N GLU A 452 -29.05 32.08 -28.44
CA GLU A 452 -30.34 31.61 -28.99
C GLU A 452 -31.49 31.78 -28.00
N LEU A 453 -31.30 31.41 -26.73
CA LEU A 453 -32.30 31.61 -25.69
C LEU A 453 -32.67 33.09 -25.53
N THR A 454 -31.70 34.00 -25.66
CA THR A 454 -31.94 35.44 -25.62
C THR A 454 -32.81 35.90 -26.79
N LYS A 455 -32.58 35.37 -28.00
CA LYS A 455 -33.43 35.64 -29.18
C LYS A 455 -34.85 35.11 -28.99
N TYR A 456 -35.00 33.91 -28.42
CA TYR A 456 -36.32 33.34 -28.13
C TYR A 456 -37.08 34.16 -27.09
N ASP A 457 -36.41 34.64 -26.03
CA ASP A 457 -37.06 35.46 -25.00
C ASP A 457 -37.53 36.82 -25.57
N GLN A 458 -36.75 37.43 -26.47
CA GLN A 458 -37.15 38.62 -27.21
C GLN A 458 -38.36 38.36 -28.11
N ALA A 459 -38.36 37.24 -28.85
CA ALA A 459 -39.47 36.85 -29.71
C ALA A 459 -40.74 36.57 -28.90
N LEU A 460 -40.62 35.92 -27.74
CA LEU A 460 -41.73 35.62 -26.84
C LEU A 460 -42.32 36.91 -26.24
N THR A 461 -41.46 37.86 -25.88
CA THR A 461 -41.87 39.18 -25.41
C THR A 461 -42.64 39.95 -26.49
N HIS A 462 -42.16 39.92 -27.73
CA HIS A 462 -42.85 40.55 -28.86
C HIS A 462 -44.20 39.87 -29.17
N ALA A 463 -44.26 38.54 -29.12
CA ALA A 463 -45.49 37.77 -29.30
C ALA A 463 -46.53 38.11 -28.22
N ARG A 464 -46.12 38.26 -26.95
CA ARG A 464 -47.00 38.71 -25.86
C ARG A 464 -47.57 40.11 -26.13
N GLN A 465 -46.74 41.06 -26.57
CA GLN A 465 -47.21 42.40 -26.92
C GLN A 465 -48.21 42.40 -28.08
N LEU A 466 -47.99 41.55 -29.09
CA LEU A 466 -48.94 41.39 -30.19
C LEU A 466 -50.25 40.75 -29.72
N ALA A 467 -50.20 39.76 -28.84
CA ALA A 467 -51.40 39.14 -28.26
C ALA A 467 -52.21 40.15 -27.44
N GLU A 468 -51.56 40.97 -26.61
CA GLU A 468 -52.22 42.05 -25.87
C GLU A 468 -52.88 43.09 -26.78
N ARG A 469 -52.23 43.45 -27.90
CA ARG A 469 -52.83 44.33 -28.91
C ARG A 469 -54.02 43.66 -29.61
N GLY A 470 -53.90 42.39 -29.97
CA GLY A 470 -54.97 41.61 -30.56
C GLY A 470 -56.19 41.54 -29.64
N GLN A 471 -55.97 41.32 -28.35
CA GLN A 471 -57.02 41.28 -27.34
C GLN A 471 -57.79 42.60 -27.25
N ARG A 472 -57.10 43.75 -27.25
CA ARG A 472 -57.76 45.07 -27.27
C ARG A 472 -58.61 45.28 -28.52
N VAL A 473 -58.13 44.86 -29.68
CA VAL A 473 -58.90 44.96 -30.93
C VAL A 473 -60.14 44.07 -30.88
N ILE A 474 -60.05 42.87 -30.30
CA ILE A 474 -61.21 42.00 -30.09
C ILE A 474 -62.24 42.69 -29.19
N GLU A 475 -61.81 43.25 -28.06
CA GLU A 475 -62.69 43.99 -27.13
C GLU A 475 -63.38 45.19 -27.80
N GLU A 476 -62.65 45.95 -28.63
CA GLU A 476 -63.22 47.06 -29.41
C GLU A 476 -64.26 46.57 -30.43
N ARG A 477 -63.98 45.48 -31.15
CA ARG A 477 -64.91 44.91 -32.14
C ARG A 477 -66.13 44.28 -31.49
N GLU A 478 -65.99 43.64 -30.33
CA GLU A 478 -67.13 43.14 -29.57
C GLU A 478 -68.07 44.28 -29.13
N ALA A 479 -67.51 45.41 -28.70
CA ALA A 479 -68.30 46.61 -28.38
C ALA A 479 -69.04 47.18 -29.61
N GLU A 480 -68.38 47.23 -30.77
CA GLU A 480 -69.01 47.63 -32.04
C GLU A 480 -70.14 46.68 -32.45
N VAL A 481 -69.92 45.36 -32.36
CA VAL A 481 -70.94 44.35 -32.70
C VAL A 481 -72.16 44.48 -31.78
N GLN A 482 -71.95 44.72 -30.48
CA GLN A 482 -73.06 44.99 -29.55
C GLN A 482 -73.84 46.24 -29.93
N HIS A 483 -73.15 47.31 -30.33
CA HIS A 483 -73.78 48.54 -30.79
C HIS A 483 -74.59 48.34 -32.08
N ILE A 484 -74.04 47.62 -33.06
CA ILE A 484 -74.74 47.30 -34.32
C ILE A 484 -75.96 46.42 -34.05
N SER A 485 -75.84 45.41 -33.18
CA SER A 485 -76.97 44.54 -32.81
C SER A 485 -78.08 45.29 -32.07
N ALA A 486 -77.74 46.34 -31.31
CA ALA A 486 -78.74 47.23 -30.71
C ALA A 486 -79.44 48.10 -31.76
N ALA A 487 -78.70 48.61 -32.75
CA ALA A 487 -79.26 49.37 -33.87
C ALA A 487 -80.16 48.50 -34.75
N LEU A 488 -79.78 47.26 -35.04
CA LEU A 488 -80.55 46.33 -35.87
C LEU A 488 -81.91 46.02 -35.23
N ARG A 489 -81.94 45.74 -33.92
CA ARG A 489 -83.19 45.55 -33.16
C ARG A 489 -84.13 46.75 -33.26
N ARG A 490 -83.57 47.96 -33.31
CA ARG A 490 -84.36 49.19 -33.44
C ARG A 490 -84.93 49.36 -34.85
N VAL A 491 -84.19 48.96 -35.88
CA VAL A 491 -84.68 48.94 -37.26
C VAL A 491 -85.78 47.89 -37.45
N GLU A 492 -85.63 46.69 -36.88
CA GLU A 492 -86.65 45.65 -36.90
C GLU A 492 -87.96 46.12 -36.25
N GLN A 493 -87.88 46.81 -35.12
CA GLN A 493 -89.05 47.40 -34.46
C GLN A 493 -89.75 48.45 -35.34
N LEU A 494 -88.99 49.34 -35.98
CA LEU A 494 -89.52 50.35 -36.90
C LEU A 494 -90.15 49.73 -38.16
N ALA A 495 -89.60 48.62 -38.65
CA ALA A 495 -90.14 47.91 -39.80
C ALA A 495 -91.52 47.28 -39.48
N LEU A 496 -91.67 46.70 -38.30
CA LEU A 496 -92.96 46.21 -37.79
C LEU A 496 -94.01 47.31 -37.69
N GLU A 497 -93.64 48.48 -37.15
CA GLU A 497 -94.53 49.64 -37.06
C GLU A 497 -94.96 50.15 -38.45
N ARG A 498 -94.04 50.17 -39.42
CA ARG A 498 -94.31 50.57 -40.82
C ARG A 498 -95.22 49.56 -41.54
N GLN A 499 -95.05 48.27 -41.29
CA GLN A 499 -95.90 47.23 -41.88
C GLN A 499 -97.37 47.39 -41.44
N GLU A 500 -97.59 47.66 -40.15
CA GLU A 500 -98.94 47.93 -39.62
C GLU A 500 -99.58 49.18 -40.24
N GLN A 501 -98.78 50.20 -40.57
CA GLN A 501 -99.26 51.39 -41.28
C GLN A 501 -99.65 51.10 -42.73
N LEU A 502 -98.89 50.26 -43.43
CA LEU A 502 -99.19 49.90 -44.82
C LEU A 502 -100.50 49.10 -44.94
N GLU A 503 -100.77 48.18 -44.02
CA GLU A 503 -102.04 47.45 -43.99
C GLU A 503 -103.25 48.40 -43.82
N LYS A 504 -103.09 49.49 -43.07
CA LYS A 504 -104.12 50.54 -42.93
C LYS A 504 -104.32 51.33 -44.22
N TYR A 505 -103.25 51.61 -44.97
CA TYR A 505 -103.34 52.32 -46.24
C TYR A 505 -103.97 51.48 -47.35
N ASP A 506 -103.66 50.18 -47.43
CA ASP A 506 -104.25 49.29 -48.43
C ASP A 506 -105.77 49.15 -48.25
N ALA A 507 -106.26 49.13 -47.01
CA ALA A 507 -107.69 49.14 -46.72
C ALA A 507 -108.38 50.43 -47.24
N ALA A 508 -107.77 51.60 -47.02
CA ALA A 508 -108.31 52.87 -47.50
C ALA A 508 -108.31 52.98 -49.03
N LEU A 509 -107.31 52.40 -49.70
CA LEU A 509 -107.20 52.38 -51.16
C LEU A 509 -108.25 51.50 -51.83
N ALA A 510 -108.64 50.40 -51.19
CA ALA A 510 -109.73 49.55 -51.68
C ALA A 510 -111.08 50.28 -51.69
N GLU A 511 -111.35 51.08 -50.65
CA GLU A 511 -112.57 51.88 -50.52
C GLU A 511 -112.62 53.02 -51.57
N ALA A 512 -111.49 53.70 -51.80
CA ALA A 512 -111.39 54.76 -52.81
C ALA A 512 -111.62 54.25 -54.25
N ARG A 513 -111.19 53.02 -54.56
CA ARG A 513 -111.40 52.41 -55.89
C ARG A 513 -112.88 52.12 -56.17
N GLN A 514 -113.64 51.75 -55.15
CA GLN A 514 -115.06 51.46 -55.31
C GLN A 514 -115.88 52.72 -55.67
N LEU A 515 -115.47 53.88 -55.14
CA LEU A 515 -116.10 55.18 -55.45
C LEU A 515 -115.76 55.70 -56.86
N LEU A 516 -114.63 55.27 -57.43
CA LEU A 516 -114.21 55.70 -58.77
C LEU A 516 -115.05 55.05 -59.87
N ASP A 517 -115.37 53.76 -59.74
CA ASP A 517 -116.20 53.03 -60.71
C ASP A 517 -117.63 53.60 -60.82
N GLU A 518 -118.17 54.18 -59.74
CA GLU A 518 -119.47 54.87 -59.75
C GLU A 518 -119.40 56.22 -60.46
N LYS A 519 -118.25 56.91 -60.42
CA LYS A 519 -118.02 58.20 -61.08
C LYS A 519 -117.81 58.06 -62.59
N GLU A 520 -117.11 57.03 -63.06
CA GLU A 520 -116.88 56.81 -64.49
C GLU A 520 -118.18 56.57 -65.28
N ARG A 521 -119.22 56.01 -64.65
CA ARG A 521 -120.54 55.86 -65.29
C ARG A 521 -121.29 57.18 -65.49
N SER A 522 -121.01 58.19 -64.68
CA SER A 522 -121.66 59.51 -64.77
C SER A 522 -120.93 60.48 -65.71
N GLU A 523 -119.68 60.19 -66.09
CA GLU A 523 -118.85 61.07 -66.92
C GLU A 523 -119.14 60.96 -68.44
N LYS A 524 -119.75 59.85 -68.89
CA LYS A 524 -120.11 59.64 -70.31
C LYS A 524 -121.20 60.59 -70.83
N GLU A 525 -121.96 61.26 -69.96
CA GLU A 525 -123.03 62.20 -70.36
C GLU A 525 -122.56 63.67 -70.49
N LEU A 526 -121.31 64.02 -70.17
CA LEU A 526 -120.90 65.43 -70.02
C LEU A 526 -119.75 65.96 -70.90
N SER A 527 -119.06 65.14 -71.69
CA SER A 527 -117.85 65.61 -72.40
C SER A 527 -117.99 65.79 -73.92
N ILE A 528 -119.16 66.30 -74.37
CA ILE A 528 -119.30 67.01 -75.66
C ILE A 528 -118.75 68.46 -75.54
N GLY A 529 -118.31 68.89 -74.35
CA GLY A 529 -118.05 70.29 -74.04
C GLY A 529 -116.61 70.81 -74.14
N LEU A 530 -115.56 69.98 -74.19
CA LEU A 530 -114.20 70.54 -73.96
C LEU A 530 -113.12 70.06 -74.92
N ALA A 531 -113.50 69.98 -76.20
CA ALA A 531 -112.60 70.12 -77.34
C ALA A 531 -111.99 71.55 -77.45
N ARG A 532 -111.52 72.13 -76.34
CA ARG A 532 -111.07 73.55 -76.29
C ARG A 532 -109.83 73.81 -75.45
N ALA A 533 -108.95 72.84 -75.26
CA ALA A 533 -107.66 73.11 -74.61
C ALA A 533 -106.49 72.23 -75.07
N GLU A 534 -106.59 71.59 -76.24
CA GLU A 534 -105.39 71.15 -76.96
C GLU A 534 -104.73 72.35 -77.62
N ARG A 535 -103.94 73.14 -76.87
CA ARG A 535 -102.79 73.89 -77.44
C ARG A 535 -101.85 74.67 -76.51
N LEU A 536 -101.55 74.24 -75.29
CA LEU A 536 -100.43 74.84 -74.53
C LEU A 536 -99.40 73.79 -74.11
N VAL A 537 -98.63 73.35 -75.11
CA VAL A 537 -97.30 72.74 -74.96
C VAL A 537 -96.39 73.79 -74.30
N THR A 538 -96.22 73.69 -72.99
CA THR A 538 -95.20 74.41 -72.19
C THR A 538 -95.11 73.74 -70.80
N GLY A 539 -94.81 72.45 -70.80
CA GLY A 539 -94.60 71.66 -69.57
C GLY A 539 -93.32 70.81 -69.57
N HIS A 540 -92.62 70.70 -70.71
CA HIS A 540 -91.44 69.84 -70.86
C HIS A 540 -90.09 70.58 -70.68
N GLU A 541 -90.09 71.71 -69.98
CA GLU A 541 -88.86 72.47 -69.64
C GLU A 541 -88.45 72.36 -68.15
N GLN A 542 -89.16 71.53 -67.38
CA GLN A 542 -88.89 71.27 -65.96
C GLN A 542 -88.33 69.85 -65.71
N GLU A 543 -88.63 68.86 -66.56
CA GLU A 543 -88.03 67.51 -66.53
C GLU A 543 -86.55 67.50 -66.96
N VAL A 544 -86.16 68.32 -67.94
CA VAL A 544 -84.76 68.41 -68.40
C VAL A 544 -83.84 68.99 -67.32
N ARG A 545 -84.38 69.86 -66.44
CA ARG A 545 -83.63 70.44 -65.31
C ARG A 545 -83.45 69.47 -64.14
N GLN A 546 -84.39 68.55 -63.91
CA GLN A 546 -84.23 67.52 -62.88
C GLN A 546 -83.28 66.39 -63.30
N LEU A 547 -83.21 66.06 -64.59
CA LEU A 547 -82.28 65.04 -65.11
C LEU A 547 -80.81 65.50 -65.15
N SER A 548 -80.54 66.80 -65.36
CA SER A 548 -79.16 67.35 -65.28
C SER A 548 -78.57 67.36 -63.87
N ALA A 549 -79.40 67.52 -62.82
CA ALA A 549 -78.93 67.47 -61.44
C ALA A 549 -78.64 66.04 -60.96
N ALA A 550 -79.39 65.05 -61.46
CA ALA A 550 -79.14 63.64 -61.18
C ALA A 550 -77.85 63.12 -61.85
N LEU A 551 -77.47 63.66 -63.00
CA LEU A 551 -76.25 63.29 -63.73
C LEU A 551 -74.97 63.75 -63.00
N GLN A 552 -74.95 65.00 -62.49
CA GLN A 552 -73.80 65.51 -61.72
C GLN A 552 -73.58 64.78 -60.38
N HIS A 553 -74.65 64.32 -59.74
CA HIS A 553 -74.55 63.51 -58.51
C HIS A 553 -74.04 62.08 -58.80
N ALA A 554 -74.41 61.50 -59.94
CA ALA A 554 -73.93 60.19 -60.37
C ALA A 554 -72.43 60.22 -60.76
N GLU A 555 -71.95 61.32 -61.35
CA GLU A 555 -70.52 61.52 -61.68
C GLU A 555 -69.64 61.67 -60.43
N GLY A 556 -70.14 62.30 -59.36
CA GLY A 556 -69.44 62.37 -58.07
C GLY A 556 -69.31 61.01 -57.36
N LEU A 557 -70.37 60.21 -57.37
CA LEU A 557 -70.36 58.84 -56.83
C LEU A 557 -69.46 57.90 -57.64
N ALA A 558 -69.34 58.09 -58.96
CA ALA A 558 -68.45 57.29 -59.79
C ALA A 558 -66.96 57.56 -59.48
N SER A 559 -66.60 58.83 -59.22
CA SER A 559 -65.23 59.21 -58.85
C SER A 559 -64.83 58.70 -57.46
N GLU A 560 -65.73 58.75 -56.46
CA GLU A 560 -65.47 58.15 -55.14
C GLU A 560 -65.31 56.62 -55.22
N ARG A 561 -66.10 55.95 -56.08
CA ARG A 561 -65.99 54.51 -56.28
C ARG A 561 -64.72 54.11 -57.01
N GLU A 562 -64.21 54.91 -57.94
CA GLU A 562 -62.90 54.68 -58.57
C GLU A 562 -61.75 54.79 -57.55
N GLU A 563 -61.79 55.78 -56.66
CA GLU A 563 -60.79 55.98 -55.61
C GLU A 563 -60.83 54.84 -54.58
N GLU A 564 -62.03 54.39 -54.19
CA GLU A 564 -62.24 53.23 -53.30
C GLU A 564 -61.74 51.93 -53.94
N THR A 565 -62.01 51.73 -55.24
CA THR A 565 -61.54 50.55 -55.99
C THR A 565 -60.01 50.53 -56.11
N ARG A 566 -59.37 51.71 -56.27
CA ARG A 566 -57.91 51.83 -56.30
C ARG A 566 -57.29 51.50 -54.96
N ARG A 567 -57.84 52.01 -53.85
CA ARG A 567 -57.38 51.67 -52.49
C ARG A 567 -57.56 50.19 -52.15
N LEU A 568 -58.70 49.59 -52.52
CA LEU A 568 -58.94 48.16 -52.31
C LEU A 568 -57.99 47.30 -53.15
N SER A 569 -57.65 47.72 -54.37
CA SER A 569 -56.69 47.03 -55.22
C SER A 569 -55.26 47.08 -54.69
N GLU A 570 -54.85 48.18 -54.08
CA GLU A 570 -53.55 48.31 -53.39
C GLU A 570 -53.49 47.48 -52.11
N ALA A 571 -54.57 47.49 -51.32
CA ALA A 571 -54.70 46.65 -50.13
C ALA A 571 -54.68 45.15 -50.48
N LEU A 572 -55.30 44.75 -51.60
CA LEU A 572 -55.29 43.38 -52.09
C LEU A 572 -53.87 42.94 -52.49
N ARG A 573 -53.12 43.75 -53.25
CA ARG A 573 -51.72 43.43 -53.59
C ARG A 573 -50.83 43.31 -52.36
N HIS A 574 -51.04 44.16 -51.35
CA HIS A 574 -50.30 44.07 -50.10
C HIS A 574 -50.66 42.79 -49.33
N ALA A 575 -51.94 42.41 -49.29
CA ALA A 575 -52.39 41.16 -48.67
C ALA A 575 -51.86 39.91 -49.40
N GLU A 576 -51.80 39.93 -50.73
CA GLU A 576 -51.20 38.88 -51.56
C GLU A 576 -49.69 38.74 -51.29
N GLY A 577 -48.97 39.85 -51.18
CA GLY A 577 -47.55 39.84 -50.78
C GLY A 577 -47.31 39.24 -49.40
N LEU A 578 -48.16 39.58 -48.42
CA LEU A 578 -48.13 38.99 -47.08
C LEU A 578 -48.48 37.50 -47.07
N ALA A 579 -49.39 37.05 -47.94
CA ALA A 579 -49.75 35.64 -48.07
C ALA A 579 -48.57 34.81 -48.61
N VAL A 580 -47.84 35.32 -49.59
CA VAL A 580 -46.62 34.67 -50.13
C VAL A 580 -45.54 34.58 -49.06
N GLN A 581 -45.27 35.67 -48.33
CA GLN A 581 -44.31 35.66 -47.22
C GLN A 581 -44.70 34.64 -46.13
N ARG A 582 -45.98 34.57 -45.76
CA ARG A 582 -46.47 33.59 -44.78
C ARG A 582 -46.36 32.15 -45.31
N GLN A 583 -46.52 31.94 -46.61
CA GLN A 583 -46.36 30.62 -47.23
C GLN A 583 -44.89 30.17 -47.23
N GLU A 584 -43.93 31.09 -47.40
CA GLU A 584 -42.51 30.80 -47.22
C GLU A 584 -42.16 30.49 -45.77
N GLN A 585 -42.66 31.28 -44.81
CA GLN A 585 -42.48 31.01 -43.37
C GLN A 585 -43.05 29.65 -42.97
N LEU A 586 -44.21 29.25 -43.50
CA LEU A 586 -44.78 27.93 -43.23
C LEU A 586 -43.90 26.78 -43.77
N ARG A 587 -43.20 26.96 -44.89
CA ARG A 587 -42.23 25.97 -45.39
C ARG A 587 -40.98 25.88 -44.52
N GLU A 588 -40.53 27.01 -43.99
CA GLU A 588 -39.42 27.03 -43.02
C GLU A 588 -39.80 26.32 -41.73
N TYR A 589 -41.02 26.56 -41.22
CA TYR A 589 -41.54 25.85 -40.05
C TYR A 589 -41.72 24.33 -40.29
N ASP A 590 -42.20 23.91 -41.46
CA ASP A 590 -42.32 22.46 -41.79
C ASP A 590 -40.95 21.77 -41.84
N THR A 591 -39.94 22.48 -42.35
CA THR A 591 -38.55 21.97 -42.39
C THR A 591 -37.94 21.90 -40.99
N ALA A 592 -38.20 22.90 -40.15
CA ALA A 592 -37.77 22.90 -38.75
C ALA A 592 -38.45 21.79 -37.94
N LEU A 593 -39.74 21.53 -38.19
CA LEU A 593 -40.49 20.47 -37.53
C LEU A 593 -39.91 19.08 -37.86
N LYS A 594 -39.61 18.80 -39.13
CA LYS A 594 -38.97 17.52 -39.52
C LYS A 594 -37.62 17.31 -38.84
N ARG A 595 -36.80 18.37 -38.74
CA ARG A 595 -35.51 18.29 -38.01
C ARG A 595 -35.70 18.04 -36.52
N ALA A 596 -36.74 18.63 -35.92
CA ALA A 596 -37.06 18.40 -34.51
C ALA A 596 -37.53 16.96 -34.27
N GLU A 597 -38.31 16.38 -35.19
CA GLU A 597 -38.75 14.99 -35.13
C GLU A 597 -37.58 14.00 -35.28
N GLU A 598 -36.65 14.25 -36.21
CA GLU A 598 -35.42 13.46 -36.36
C GLU A 598 -34.53 13.53 -35.11
N LEU A 599 -34.39 14.73 -34.53
CA LEU A 599 -33.63 14.92 -33.29
C LEU A 599 -34.30 14.20 -32.11
N ALA A 600 -35.63 14.25 -32.00
CA ALA A 600 -36.38 13.54 -30.97
C ALA A 600 -36.20 12.01 -31.10
N PHE A 601 -36.20 11.47 -32.31
CA PHE A 601 -35.93 10.06 -32.56
C PHE A 601 -34.50 9.67 -32.16
N SER A 602 -33.51 10.50 -32.51
CA SER A 602 -32.12 10.29 -32.11
C SER A 602 -31.95 10.32 -30.58
N ARG A 603 -32.58 11.27 -29.89
CA ARG A 603 -32.56 11.35 -28.42
C ARG A 603 -33.26 10.18 -27.76
N GLN A 604 -34.35 9.68 -28.34
CA GLN A 604 -35.05 8.50 -27.84
C GLN A 604 -34.16 7.24 -27.93
N ALA A 605 -33.36 7.11 -28.99
CA ALA A 605 -32.39 6.02 -29.12
C ALA A 605 -31.27 6.12 -28.07
N GLU A 606 -30.77 7.33 -27.81
CA GLU A 606 -29.73 7.60 -26.82
C GLU A 606 -30.22 7.31 -25.38
N ILE A 607 -31.45 7.69 -25.06
CA ILE A 607 -32.12 7.33 -23.79
C ILE A 607 -32.21 5.80 -23.64
N GLY A 608 -32.51 5.08 -24.72
CA GLY A 608 -32.53 3.61 -24.71
C GLY A 608 -31.16 2.98 -24.40
N GLN A 609 -30.08 3.55 -24.95
CA GLN A 609 -28.72 3.10 -24.68
C GLN A 609 -28.32 3.37 -23.22
N LEU A 610 -28.62 4.56 -22.71
CA LEU A 610 -28.37 4.92 -21.31
C LEU A 610 -29.18 4.07 -20.33
N SER A 611 -30.43 3.75 -20.65
CA SER A 611 -31.26 2.86 -19.83
C SER A 611 -30.67 1.44 -19.78
N THR A 612 -30.12 0.96 -20.89
CA THR A 612 -29.46 -0.36 -20.95
C THR A 612 -28.17 -0.37 -20.14
N ALA A 613 -27.36 0.68 -20.25
CA ALA A 613 -26.14 0.82 -19.46
C ALA A 613 -26.43 0.92 -17.95
N LEU A 614 -27.49 1.62 -17.56
CA LEU A 614 -27.93 1.71 -16.16
C LEU A 614 -28.36 0.35 -15.61
N GLN A 615 -29.06 -0.45 -16.42
CA GLN A 615 -29.45 -1.80 -16.03
C GLN A 615 -28.23 -2.72 -15.83
N GLN A 616 -27.26 -2.68 -16.76
CA GLN A 616 -26.01 -3.44 -16.63
C GLN A 616 -25.19 -3.03 -15.39
N ALA A 617 -25.15 -1.73 -15.08
CA ALA A 617 -24.50 -1.25 -13.86
C ALA A 617 -25.22 -1.74 -12.60
N GLY A 618 -26.56 -1.81 -12.62
CA GLY A 618 -27.36 -2.39 -11.54
C GLY A 618 -27.09 -3.88 -11.32
N ASP A 619 -27.03 -4.67 -12.40
CA ASP A 619 -26.73 -6.10 -12.35
C ASP A 619 -25.33 -6.35 -11.78
N LEU A 620 -24.32 -5.58 -12.22
CA LEU A 620 -22.96 -5.67 -11.71
C LEU A 620 -22.86 -5.29 -10.23
N ALA A 621 -23.61 -4.27 -9.79
CA ALA A 621 -23.67 -3.88 -8.38
C ALA A 621 -24.27 -5.00 -7.52
N PHE A 622 -25.30 -5.68 -8.02
CA PHE A 622 -25.92 -6.82 -7.34
C PHE A 622 -24.95 -8.01 -7.22
N GLU A 623 -24.20 -8.34 -8.29
CA GLU A 623 -23.16 -9.37 -8.24
C GLU A 623 -22.06 -9.04 -7.22
N ARG A 624 -21.61 -7.79 -7.19
CA ARG A 624 -20.60 -7.33 -6.20
C ARG A 624 -21.12 -7.42 -4.77
N GLN A 625 -22.39 -7.11 -4.55
CA GLN A 625 -23.02 -7.26 -3.23
C GLN A 625 -23.06 -8.73 -2.78
N GLN A 626 -23.35 -9.67 -3.69
CA GLN A 626 -23.30 -11.10 -3.37
C GLN A 626 -21.88 -11.58 -3.05
N GLN A 627 -20.86 -11.10 -3.77
CA GLN A 627 -19.46 -11.42 -3.47
C GLN A 627 -19.04 -10.92 -2.09
N LEU A 628 -19.44 -9.70 -1.71
CA LEU A 628 -19.17 -9.14 -0.38
C LEU A 628 -19.79 -10.01 0.73
N GLN A 629 -21.04 -10.46 0.57
CA GLN A 629 -21.66 -11.36 1.54
C GLN A 629 -20.93 -12.71 1.66
N GLN A 630 -20.39 -13.25 0.57
CA GLN A 630 -19.58 -14.47 0.62
C GLN A 630 -18.25 -14.25 1.36
N PHE A 631 -17.63 -13.08 1.17
CA PHE A 631 -16.41 -12.73 1.90
C PHE A 631 -16.68 -12.53 3.39
N GLU A 632 -17.78 -11.87 3.78
CA GLU A 632 -18.18 -11.72 5.18
C GLU A 632 -18.40 -13.08 5.85
N GLN A 633 -19.05 -14.03 5.18
CA GLN A 633 -19.23 -15.38 5.70
C GLN A 633 -17.90 -16.14 5.86
N SER A 634 -17.00 -15.99 4.89
CA SER A 634 -15.67 -16.62 4.95
C SER A 634 -14.81 -16.02 6.07
N LEU A 635 -14.91 -14.71 6.29
CA LEU A 635 -14.24 -14.03 7.39
C LEU A 635 -14.76 -14.52 8.75
N ALA A 636 -16.08 -14.62 8.93
CA ALA A 636 -16.68 -15.14 10.16
C ALA A 636 -16.22 -16.58 10.47
N GLN A 637 -16.09 -17.44 9.45
CA GLN A 637 -15.56 -18.80 9.61
C GLN A 637 -14.07 -18.80 10.01
N ALA A 638 -13.28 -17.88 9.44
CA ALA A 638 -11.86 -17.75 9.78
C ALA A 638 -11.67 -17.24 11.22
N GLU A 639 -12.51 -16.30 11.67
CA GLU A 639 -12.52 -15.81 13.05
C GLU A 639 -12.87 -16.92 14.04
N GLU A 640 -13.90 -17.72 13.75
CA GLU A 640 -14.26 -18.87 14.60
C GLU A 640 -13.10 -19.89 14.70
N LEU A 641 -12.45 -20.19 13.57
CA LEU A 641 -11.29 -21.08 13.55
C LEU A 641 -10.11 -20.51 14.35
N ALA A 642 -9.87 -19.20 14.28
CA ALA A 642 -8.82 -18.54 15.04
C ALA A 642 -9.05 -18.69 16.56
N VAL A 643 -10.29 -18.45 17.02
CA VAL A 643 -10.68 -18.64 18.43
C VAL A 643 -10.48 -20.10 18.87
N GLN A 644 -10.83 -21.07 18.02
CA GLN A 644 -10.61 -22.49 18.31
C GLN A 644 -9.11 -22.82 18.44
N ARG A 645 -8.27 -22.28 17.54
CA ARG A 645 -6.82 -22.48 17.59
C ARG A 645 -6.18 -21.82 18.80
N GLU A 646 -6.64 -20.64 19.20
CA GLU A 646 -6.15 -19.95 20.38
C GLU A 646 -6.46 -20.74 21.66
N ALA A 647 -7.67 -21.31 21.76
CA ALA A 647 -8.03 -22.22 22.87
C ALA A 647 -7.16 -23.50 22.88
N GLU A 648 -6.79 -24.03 21.72
CA GLU A 648 -5.89 -25.18 21.59
C GLU A 648 -4.46 -24.84 22.03
N ILE A 649 -3.93 -23.69 21.61
CA ILE A 649 -2.62 -23.18 22.03
C ILE A 649 -2.58 -23.03 23.55
N HIS A 650 -3.61 -22.41 24.15
CA HIS A 650 -3.68 -22.28 25.61
C HIS A 650 -3.67 -23.63 26.34
N ARG A 651 -4.39 -24.64 25.83
CA ARG A 651 -4.36 -26.00 26.40
C ARG A 651 -2.97 -26.62 26.29
N LEU A 652 -2.32 -26.52 25.13
CA LEU A 652 -0.98 -27.07 24.91
C LEU A 652 0.06 -26.36 25.78
N SER A 653 0.00 -25.04 25.92
CA SER A 653 0.87 -24.27 26.80
C SER A 653 0.67 -24.60 28.28
N ALA A 654 -0.56 -24.92 28.70
CA ALA A 654 -0.81 -25.41 30.06
C ALA A 654 -0.21 -26.81 30.28
N ALA A 655 -0.39 -27.72 29.32
CA ALA A 655 0.20 -29.06 29.38
C ALA A 655 1.75 -29.03 29.39
N LEU A 656 2.35 -28.14 28.59
CA LEU A 656 3.80 -27.95 28.55
C LEU A 656 4.35 -27.44 29.89
N ARG A 657 3.66 -26.47 30.52
CA ARG A 657 4.04 -25.97 31.85
C ARG A 657 4.01 -27.07 32.91
N GLN A 658 2.98 -27.92 32.88
CA GLN A 658 2.88 -29.06 33.80
C GLN A 658 4.02 -30.07 33.56
N ALA A 659 4.31 -30.39 32.30
CA ALA A 659 5.41 -31.31 31.96
C ALA A 659 6.78 -30.75 32.40
N LEU A 660 7.02 -29.44 32.25
CA LEU A 660 8.25 -28.80 32.72
C LEU A 660 8.38 -28.86 34.25
N GLN A 661 7.30 -28.65 35.00
CA GLN A 661 7.32 -28.79 36.47
C GLN A 661 7.63 -30.23 36.92
N GLU A 662 7.07 -31.24 36.25
CA GLU A 662 7.40 -32.64 36.53
C GLU A 662 8.87 -32.97 36.25
N LEU A 663 9.43 -32.36 35.21
CA LEU A 663 10.83 -32.56 34.82
C LEU A 663 11.78 -31.93 35.86
N GLU A 664 11.45 -30.74 36.36
CA GLU A 664 12.20 -30.05 37.42
C GLU A 664 12.18 -30.85 38.74
N LEU A 665 11.01 -31.39 39.11
CA LEU A 665 10.87 -32.29 40.28
C LEU A 665 11.72 -33.56 40.13
N ARG A 666 11.77 -34.16 38.93
CA ARG A 666 12.62 -35.33 38.67
C ARG A 666 14.10 -34.99 38.74
N GLU A 667 14.50 -33.82 38.25
CA GLU A 667 15.88 -33.35 38.32
C GLU A 667 16.33 -33.14 39.77
N GLN A 668 15.50 -32.52 40.61
CA GLN A 668 15.75 -32.38 42.05
C GLN A 668 15.88 -33.73 42.75
N SER A 669 15.02 -34.69 42.40
CA SER A 669 15.08 -36.07 42.94
C SER A 669 16.38 -36.79 42.52
N MET A 670 16.78 -36.66 41.26
CA MET A 670 18.05 -37.20 40.73
C MET A 670 19.27 -36.58 41.43
N GLN A 671 19.27 -35.28 41.69
CA GLN A 671 20.33 -34.62 42.46
C GLN A 671 20.38 -35.15 43.90
N GLY A 672 19.23 -35.34 44.54
CA GLY A 672 19.14 -35.96 45.87
C GLY A 672 19.74 -37.36 45.90
N LEU A 673 19.40 -38.20 44.92
CA LEU A 673 19.94 -39.55 44.77
C LEU A 673 21.46 -39.54 44.54
N ASN A 674 21.97 -38.64 43.69
CA ASN A 674 23.41 -38.50 43.46
C ASN A 674 24.17 -38.12 44.74
N ASN A 675 23.61 -37.23 45.56
CA ASN A 675 24.23 -36.87 46.84
C ASN A 675 24.27 -38.08 47.79
N THR A 676 23.19 -38.85 47.89
CA THR A 676 23.17 -40.08 48.72
C THR A 676 24.13 -41.16 48.22
N LEU A 677 24.33 -41.25 46.89
CA LEU A 677 25.30 -42.16 46.30
C LEU A 677 26.73 -41.73 46.66
N ALA A 678 27.04 -40.44 46.56
CA ALA A 678 28.34 -39.88 46.94
C ALA A 678 28.66 -40.13 48.43
N ASP A 679 27.67 -39.95 49.32
CA ASP A 679 27.81 -40.24 50.75
C ASP A 679 28.07 -41.74 51.00
N SER A 680 27.36 -42.62 50.29
CA SER A 680 27.54 -44.07 50.39
C SER A 680 28.92 -44.52 49.89
N GLU A 681 29.41 -43.92 48.80
CA GLU A 681 30.76 -44.18 48.27
C GLU A 681 31.85 -43.72 49.25
N ARG A 682 31.66 -42.57 49.90
CA ARG A 682 32.56 -42.07 50.92
C ARG A 682 32.61 -43.00 52.13
N LEU A 683 31.47 -43.39 52.68
CA LEU A 683 31.40 -44.35 53.80
C LEU A 683 32.06 -45.69 53.43
N ARG A 684 31.89 -46.15 52.19
CA ARG A 684 32.56 -47.35 51.68
C ARG A 684 34.09 -47.20 51.67
N GLN A 685 34.61 -46.03 51.27
CA GLN A 685 36.06 -45.76 51.29
C GLN A 685 36.61 -45.70 52.72
N GLU A 686 35.88 -45.06 53.65
CA GLU A 686 36.24 -45.01 55.07
C GLU A 686 36.30 -46.44 55.67
N GLY A 687 35.28 -47.27 55.40
CA GLY A 687 35.26 -48.67 55.84
C GLY A 687 36.38 -49.53 55.23
N LEU A 688 36.73 -49.31 53.95
CA LEU A 688 37.88 -49.99 53.33
C LEU A 688 39.21 -49.58 53.99
N SER A 689 39.34 -48.31 54.41
CA SER A 689 40.51 -47.82 55.14
C SER A 689 40.62 -48.46 56.52
N GLU A 690 39.51 -48.57 57.26
CA GLU A 690 39.48 -49.25 58.55
C GLU A 690 39.85 -50.74 58.43
N ILE A 691 39.31 -51.45 57.43
CA ILE A 691 39.66 -52.85 57.16
C ILE A 691 41.16 -52.99 56.85
N ALA A 692 41.74 -52.06 56.09
CA ALA A 692 43.19 -52.06 55.83
C ALA A 692 44.01 -51.83 57.11
N GLY A 693 43.54 -50.94 57.99
CA GLY A 693 44.13 -50.70 59.31
C GLY A 693 44.08 -51.93 60.22
N LEU A 694 42.91 -52.57 60.33
CA LEU A 694 42.74 -53.81 61.09
C LEU A 694 43.60 -54.95 60.53
N SER A 695 43.73 -55.05 59.21
CA SER A 695 44.62 -56.03 58.56
C SER A 695 46.11 -55.77 58.86
N SER A 696 46.50 -54.53 59.16
CA SER A 696 47.85 -54.21 59.64
C SER A 696 48.04 -54.70 61.08
N VAL A 697 47.08 -54.43 61.96
CA VAL A 697 47.13 -54.86 63.37
C VAL A 697 47.16 -56.39 63.48
N ILE A 698 46.37 -57.10 62.66
CA ILE A 698 46.39 -58.57 62.61
C ILE A 698 47.80 -59.07 62.25
N ARG A 699 48.45 -58.47 61.26
CA ARG A 699 49.83 -58.84 60.88
C ARG A 699 50.84 -58.60 62.00
N GLU A 700 50.67 -57.53 62.78
CA GLU A 700 51.50 -57.28 63.96
C GLU A 700 51.25 -58.32 65.06
N MET A 701 49.98 -58.67 65.32
CA MET A 701 49.63 -59.71 66.28
C MET A 701 50.16 -61.08 65.87
N GLU A 702 50.07 -61.45 64.59
CA GLU A 702 50.66 -62.68 64.05
C GLU A 702 52.19 -62.70 64.21
N ALA A 703 52.86 -61.56 64.04
CA ALA A 703 54.30 -61.44 64.28
C ALA A 703 54.66 -61.61 65.76
N VAL A 704 53.85 -61.04 66.67
CA VAL A 704 53.99 -61.24 68.13
C VAL A 704 53.74 -62.70 68.51
N GLU A 705 52.69 -63.33 67.97
CA GLU A 705 52.40 -64.75 68.19
C GLU A 705 53.58 -65.62 67.73
N LYS A 706 54.13 -65.35 66.55
CA LYS A 706 55.30 -66.07 66.02
C LYS A 706 56.53 -65.91 66.93
N SER A 707 56.75 -64.71 67.48
CA SER A 707 57.82 -64.44 68.45
C SER A 707 57.61 -65.22 69.75
N LEU A 708 56.40 -65.19 70.30
CA LEU A 708 56.04 -65.93 71.51
C LEU A 708 56.16 -67.44 71.31
N ARG A 709 55.73 -67.99 70.16
CA ARG A 709 55.92 -69.41 69.81
C ARG A 709 57.40 -69.79 69.73
N SER A 710 58.24 -68.92 69.19
CA SER A 710 59.70 -69.11 69.16
C SER A 710 60.29 -69.15 70.57
N GLN A 711 59.86 -68.22 71.45
CA GLN A 711 60.27 -68.21 72.86
C GLN A 711 59.78 -69.45 73.61
N LEU A 712 58.55 -69.91 73.35
CA LEU A 712 57.98 -71.12 73.97
C LEU A 712 58.76 -72.38 73.54
N SER A 713 59.12 -72.49 72.26
CA SER A 713 59.98 -73.56 71.74
C SER A 713 61.37 -73.54 72.40
N ALA A 714 61.95 -72.35 72.62
CA ALA A 714 63.22 -72.21 73.34
C ALA A 714 63.12 -72.64 74.81
N ILE A 715 61.98 -72.38 75.46
CA ILE A 715 61.70 -72.84 76.84
C ILE A 715 61.49 -74.36 76.85
N GLU A 716 60.73 -74.93 75.91
CA GLU A 716 60.53 -76.38 75.78
C GLU A 716 61.86 -77.13 75.55
N ALA A 717 62.79 -76.54 74.81
CA ALA A 717 64.14 -77.09 74.61
C ALA A 717 65.04 -77.02 75.87
N SER A 718 64.69 -76.18 76.86
CA SER A 718 65.45 -75.99 78.11
C SER A 718 64.98 -76.89 79.27
N LEU A 719 63.85 -77.59 79.10
CA LEU A 719 63.24 -78.41 80.16
C LEU A 719 63.72 -79.88 80.09
N SER A 720 64.43 -80.31 81.13
CA SER A 720 64.84 -81.71 81.31
C SER A 720 63.62 -82.66 81.41
N TRP A 721 63.77 -83.87 80.88
CA TRP A 721 62.74 -84.91 80.67
C TRP A 721 61.85 -85.31 81.86
N ARG A 722 62.09 -84.79 83.06
CA ARG A 722 61.40 -85.18 84.31
C ARG A 722 60.15 -84.36 84.66
N SER A 723 59.80 -83.30 83.92
CA SER A 723 58.66 -82.41 84.26
C SER A 723 57.45 -82.43 83.30
N THR A 724 57.46 -83.22 82.22
CA THR A 724 56.44 -83.13 81.13
C THR A 724 55.30 -84.17 81.18
N SER A 725 55.12 -84.90 82.28
CA SER A 725 54.04 -85.88 82.43
C SER A 725 52.62 -85.30 82.56
N PRO A 726 52.37 -84.18 83.30
CA PRO A 726 51.00 -83.70 83.50
C PRO A 726 50.41 -82.97 82.28
N PHE A 727 51.24 -82.42 81.40
CA PHE A 727 50.79 -81.53 80.32
C PHE A 727 50.40 -82.24 79.02
N ARG A 728 50.69 -83.55 78.88
CA ARG A 728 50.23 -84.35 77.72
C ARG A 728 48.72 -84.62 77.71
N ALA A 729 48.03 -84.39 78.83
CA ALA A 729 46.58 -84.50 78.93
C ALA A 729 45.86 -83.25 78.35
N LEU A 730 46.45 -82.06 78.49
CA LEU A 730 45.82 -80.80 78.02
C LEU A 730 45.90 -80.63 76.50
N ALA A 731 46.98 -81.11 75.86
CA ALA A 731 47.16 -81.01 74.41
C ALA A 731 46.19 -81.89 73.60
N ARG A 732 45.52 -82.88 74.22
CA ARG A 732 44.44 -83.65 73.58
C ARG A 732 43.09 -82.94 73.63
N ALA A 733 42.87 -82.05 74.60
CA ALA A 733 41.61 -81.32 74.74
C ALA A 733 41.50 -80.11 73.79
N LEU A 734 42.63 -79.55 73.32
CA LEU A 734 42.66 -78.40 72.41
C LEU A 734 42.64 -78.77 70.91
N LYS A 735 42.67 -80.06 70.57
CA LYS A 735 42.62 -80.55 69.17
C LYS A 735 41.20 -80.86 68.66
N SER A 736 40.17 -80.66 69.48
CA SER A 736 38.76 -80.94 69.12
C SER A 736 37.92 -79.68 68.83
N ALA A 737 38.53 -78.51 68.67
CA ALA A 737 37.80 -77.26 68.47
C ALA A 737 38.34 -76.47 67.27
N SER A 738 38.11 -76.99 66.06
CA SER A 738 37.76 -76.25 64.83
C SER A 738 37.74 -77.22 63.63
N PRO A 739 36.99 -76.99 62.53
CA PRO A 739 36.01 -75.93 62.26
C PRO A 739 34.65 -76.47 61.74
N ASP A 740 33.61 -75.65 61.71
CA ASP A 740 32.61 -75.74 60.64
C ASP A 740 32.24 -74.33 60.16
N ALA A 741 32.64 -74.07 58.92
CA ALA A 741 32.31 -72.90 58.13
C ALA A 741 31.47 -73.37 56.94
N ASN A 742 30.20 -72.96 56.90
CA ASN A 742 29.26 -72.87 55.76
C ASN A 742 27.86 -72.77 56.39
N SER A 743 26.92 -71.89 56.03
CA SER A 743 26.65 -71.22 54.77
C SER A 743 25.55 -70.17 55.02
N HIS A 744 25.66 -68.96 54.48
CA HIS A 744 24.51 -68.16 54.00
C HIS A 744 25.04 -67.11 53.01
N LYS A 745 24.88 -67.44 51.73
CA LYS A 745 24.88 -66.53 50.57
C LYS A 745 23.51 -66.73 49.92
N GLY A 746 22.90 -65.62 49.49
CA GLY A 746 21.67 -65.58 48.70
C GLY A 746 20.82 -64.42 49.11
#